data_AF-A0A1B6B7I6-F1
#
_entry.id   AF-A0A1B6B7I6-F1
#
_cell.length_a   1.000
_cell.length_b   1.000
_cell.length_c   1.000
_cell.angle_alpha   90.00
_cell.angle_beta   90.00
_cell.angle_gamma   90.00
#
_symmetry.space_group_name_H-M   'P 1'
#
loop_
_entity.id
_entity.type
_entity.pdbx_description
1 polymer ?
#
loop_
_entity_poly.entity_id
_entity_poly.type
_entity_poly.pdbx_seq_one_letter_code
_entity_poly.pdbx_strand_id
1 'polypeptide(L)'
;MMIKDEEKYLDTCLKALDSLRAKIEMEIIVIDTGSKDLSVEIARKYTDRVYFHEWNDNFSEMRNISFSYAKGDWILILDGDEVFETTNEIEKFLSSDLKNDFKSASVVLKNLEYSDNLGIYAPFSAVRLCKKNLSKLYYEGIVHNQLHHELPMIELKDSILHYGYIKNDKSLMEKKFSRTARLLEKELNREPQNIYFNYQMAVSQLMYEKYEEGYKYIKLAYDIVKTTGSDFNKNRFVLMFLAKYEIMLEHFDQVIEIEEELVSYSPEYLDTHFYLGFAHVKRGNEQKSISYFEKYLELYQLGRSLSSLKDTAVVTYCYNEAYTARKFLGILYLKNELLEKGLEQCVLYDEEKQDAYFIDEIMDISIKLEKYDNVKKLYDRYCERSDQLRITMEAKIESNYNKSRDKVLSSVLAEGNKPYNWLYQIRMKTISNEAYFTILREFDFENNGDYFADVLFYYFENDIVFNIFLSLQTRVQDRFIEYMQNKHVTYGSKVSMRILNLDSYEALSFKIISVYIKLIYPIIQKKLISDPKYTELIGVYLQLGLFKFNKKYMPSFIKEDDEFFLADEIFFKYYYMALEKLKFSKSLYVSKVRELISMVPNSDVISYLLKGLESTRNLEDVHKDLEQIVQKKEWKKVDDIQRELLEYSVYSEKIYLLLALVYFEFNEINNSKYILLEGLHHYPESYAIYEYLKMIYDVLGVGNLASLAEYFSKLYNHNIDIESLKSELWIDKFLDQCNYDSNLCAEKFIEEDHLGIKKRQV
;
A
#
# COMPACT_ATOMS: atom_id res chain seq x y z
N MET A 1 -44.40 4.69 36.55
CA MET A 1 -43.98 3.84 35.41
C MET A 1 -45.06 2.80 35.11
N MET A 2 -45.17 2.38 33.85
CA MET A 2 -46.03 1.28 33.42
C MET A 2 -45.12 0.16 32.92
N ILE A 3 -45.35 -1.09 33.34
CA ILE A 3 -44.49 -2.23 33.00
C ILE A 3 -45.29 -3.41 32.45
N LYS A 4 -44.64 -4.21 31.62
CA LYS A 4 -45.07 -5.54 31.17
C LYS A 4 -43.88 -6.34 30.66
N ASP A 5 -43.48 -7.37 31.39
CA ASP A 5 -42.36 -8.26 31.03
C ASP A 5 -41.02 -7.50 30.83
N GLU A 6 -40.64 -6.67 31.80
CA GLU A 6 -39.48 -5.76 31.80
C GLU A 6 -38.30 -6.25 32.68
N GLU A 7 -38.22 -7.54 33.04
CA GLU A 7 -37.23 -8.03 34.03
C GLU A 7 -35.77 -7.75 33.67
N LYS A 8 -35.49 -7.63 32.36
CA LYS A 8 -34.15 -7.44 31.80
C LYS A 8 -33.47 -6.15 32.25
N TYR A 9 -34.22 -5.05 32.33
CA TYR A 9 -33.67 -3.71 32.60
C TYR A 9 -34.30 -3.01 33.81
N LEU A 10 -35.45 -3.48 34.30
CA LEU A 10 -36.20 -2.81 35.36
C LEU A 10 -35.38 -2.60 36.66
N ASP A 11 -34.56 -3.57 37.06
CA ASP A 11 -33.71 -3.45 38.25
C ASP A 11 -32.67 -2.34 38.08
N THR A 12 -32.02 -2.27 36.91
CA THR A 12 -31.04 -1.24 36.58
C THR A 12 -31.70 0.14 36.45
N CYS A 13 -32.88 0.21 35.83
CA CYS A 13 -33.72 1.41 35.73
C CYS A 13 -34.01 2.00 37.12
N LEU A 14 -34.51 1.18 38.04
CA LEU A 14 -34.88 1.62 39.39
C LEU A 14 -33.65 1.96 40.25
N LYS A 15 -32.56 1.20 40.15
CA LYS A 15 -31.28 1.51 40.82
C LYS A 15 -30.70 2.85 40.40
N ALA A 16 -30.84 3.24 39.14
CA ALA A 16 -30.35 4.53 38.65
C ALA A 16 -31.02 5.73 39.35
N LEU A 17 -32.13 5.53 40.04
CA LEU A 17 -32.82 6.56 40.83
C LEU A 17 -32.34 6.63 42.28
N ASP A 18 -31.51 5.71 42.77
CA ASP A 18 -31.15 5.63 44.21
C ASP A 18 -30.44 6.91 44.70
N SER A 19 -29.60 7.53 43.88
CA SER A 19 -28.96 8.82 44.19
C SER A 19 -29.98 9.94 44.37
N LEU A 20 -31.01 9.97 43.52
CA LEU A 20 -32.07 10.97 43.59
C LEU A 20 -32.98 10.71 44.79
N ARG A 21 -33.33 9.44 45.06
CA ARG A 21 -34.15 9.00 46.21
C ARG A 21 -33.51 9.33 47.55
N ALA A 22 -32.18 9.29 47.63
CA ALA A 22 -31.45 9.62 48.85
C ALA A 22 -31.55 11.11 49.22
N LYS A 23 -31.94 11.98 48.28
CA LYS A 23 -31.87 13.44 48.43
C LYS A 23 -33.20 14.15 48.22
N ILE A 24 -34.08 13.58 47.41
CA ILE A 24 -35.42 14.07 47.12
C ILE A 24 -36.43 13.04 47.64
N GLU A 25 -37.34 13.48 48.50
CA GLU A 25 -38.46 12.64 48.92
C GLU A 25 -39.32 12.28 47.71
N MET A 26 -39.44 10.98 47.44
CA MET A 26 -40.19 10.50 46.29
C MET A 26 -40.92 9.19 46.57
N GLU A 27 -42.02 8.99 45.85
CA GLU A 27 -42.71 7.72 45.74
C GLU A 27 -42.51 7.14 44.35
N ILE A 28 -42.30 5.82 44.28
CA ILE A 28 -42.26 5.08 43.02
C ILE A 28 -43.61 4.40 42.86
N ILE A 29 -44.26 4.64 41.73
CA ILE A 29 -45.56 4.06 41.38
C ILE A 29 -45.39 3.20 40.15
N VAL A 30 -45.78 1.94 40.28
CA VAL A 30 -45.67 0.94 39.23
C VAL A 30 -47.06 0.43 38.89
N ILE A 31 -47.45 0.55 37.61
CA ILE A 31 -48.62 -0.12 37.06
C ILE A 31 -48.14 -1.34 36.28
N ASP A 32 -48.46 -2.52 36.77
CA ASP A 32 -48.26 -3.77 36.04
C ASP A 32 -49.49 -4.07 35.19
N THR A 33 -49.26 -4.35 33.90
CA THR A 33 -50.33 -4.64 32.92
C THR A 33 -50.40 -6.12 32.53
N GLY A 34 -49.98 -7.00 33.45
CA GLY A 34 -49.99 -8.45 33.30
C GLY A 34 -48.64 -9.04 32.94
N SER A 35 -47.58 -8.69 33.68
CA SER A 35 -46.27 -9.35 33.54
C SER A 35 -46.35 -10.82 33.95
N LYS A 36 -45.57 -11.66 33.27
CA LYS A 36 -45.42 -13.10 33.52
C LYS A 36 -44.00 -13.49 33.97
N ASP A 37 -43.10 -12.52 33.95
CA ASP A 37 -41.69 -12.66 34.34
C ASP A 37 -41.44 -12.11 35.76
N LEU A 38 -40.18 -11.88 36.13
CA LEU A 38 -39.82 -11.39 37.47
C LEU A 38 -40.05 -9.88 37.69
N SER A 39 -40.66 -9.16 36.74
CA SER A 39 -40.81 -7.70 36.81
C SER A 39 -41.51 -7.22 38.09
N VAL A 40 -42.59 -7.89 38.50
CA VAL A 40 -43.34 -7.52 39.71
C VAL A 40 -42.51 -7.75 40.96
N GLU A 41 -41.73 -8.84 41.02
CA GLU A 41 -40.85 -9.14 42.14
C GLU A 41 -39.71 -8.12 42.23
N ILE A 42 -39.15 -7.71 41.09
CA ILE A 42 -38.14 -6.66 41.01
C ILE A 42 -38.72 -5.33 41.50
N ALA A 43 -39.87 -4.89 40.98
CA ALA A 43 -40.52 -3.65 41.36
C ALA A 43 -40.79 -3.56 42.88
N ARG A 44 -41.23 -4.68 43.50
CA ARG A 44 -41.51 -4.76 44.95
C ARG A 44 -40.28 -4.56 45.83
N LYS A 45 -39.06 -4.71 45.31
CA LYS A 45 -37.83 -4.37 46.06
C LYS A 45 -37.68 -2.86 46.26
N TYR A 46 -38.30 -2.05 45.40
CA TYR A 46 -38.15 -0.59 45.40
C TYR A 46 -39.37 0.15 45.93
N THR A 47 -40.56 -0.45 45.86
CA THR A 47 -41.81 0.16 46.32
C THR A 47 -42.91 -0.86 46.61
N ASP A 48 -43.73 -0.58 47.61
CA ASP A 48 -44.97 -1.33 47.88
C ASP A 48 -46.15 -0.86 46.99
N ARG A 49 -45.98 0.24 46.25
CA ARG A 49 -47.01 0.84 45.38
C ARG A 49 -47.01 0.23 43.98
N VAL A 50 -47.21 -1.08 43.93
CA VAL A 50 -47.37 -1.85 42.69
C VAL A 50 -48.86 -2.15 42.51
N TYR A 51 -49.48 -1.59 41.47
CA TYR A 51 -50.89 -1.75 41.15
C TYR A 51 -51.06 -2.58 39.89
N PHE A 52 -52.14 -3.36 39.83
CA PHE A 52 -52.43 -4.25 38.71
C PHE A 52 -53.65 -3.74 37.95
N HIS A 53 -53.49 -3.54 36.64
CA HIS A 53 -54.56 -3.15 35.73
C HIS A 53 -54.51 -4.04 34.49
N GLU A 54 -55.66 -4.47 33.98
CA GLU A 54 -55.68 -5.28 32.77
C GLU A 54 -55.28 -4.44 31.55
N TRP A 55 -54.36 -4.97 30.72
CA TRP A 55 -53.97 -4.31 29.48
C TRP A 55 -55.17 -4.16 28.54
N ASN A 56 -55.53 -2.93 28.20
CA ASN A 56 -56.73 -2.61 27.43
C ASN A 56 -56.45 -2.14 25.99
N ASP A 57 -55.26 -2.46 25.46
CA ASP A 57 -54.81 -2.01 24.15
C ASP A 57 -54.68 -0.48 24.00
N ASN A 58 -54.57 0.28 25.11
CA ASN A 58 -54.39 1.74 25.08
C ASN A 58 -53.27 2.20 26.05
N PHE A 59 -52.13 2.61 25.48
CA PHE A 59 -50.98 3.09 26.25
C PHE A 59 -51.31 4.37 27.04
N SER A 60 -52.09 5.29 26.48
CA SER A 60 -52.45 6.54 27.15
C SER A 60 -53.33 6.32 28.36
N GLU A 61 -54.34 5.45 28.24
CA GLU A 61 -55.22 5.15 29.36
C GLU A 61 -54.43 4.55 30.53
N MET A 62 -53.54 3.59 30.26
CA MET A 62 -52.70 2.99 31.31
C MET A 62 -51.72 3.99 31.94
N ARG A 63 -51.10 4.88 31.13
CA ARG A 63 -50.26 5.96 31.69
C ARG A 63 -51.07 6.96 32.52
N ASN A 64 -52.26 7.33 32.09
CA ASN A 64 -53.15 8.24 32.83
C ASN A 64 -53.64 7.63 34.15
N ILE A 65 -53.89 6.32 34.19
CA ILE A 65 -54.15 5.58 35.43
C ILE A 65 -52.95 5.72 36.39
N SER A 66 -51.71 5.59 35.89
CA SER A 66 -50.52 5.77 36.72
C SER A 66 -50.43 7.17 37.36
N PHE A 67 -50.84 8.22 36.64
CA PHE A 67 -50.89 9.58 37.17
C PHE A 67 -51.91 9.74 38.30
N SER A 68 -53.03 9.01 38.25
CA SER A 68 -54.07 9.09 39.28
C SER A 68 -53.62 8.61 40.66
N TYR A 69 -52.61 7.74 40.73
CA TYR A 69 -52.02 7.25 41.98
C TYR A 69 -50.94 8.17 42.56
N ALA A 70 -50.35 9.05 41.73
CA ALA A 70 -49.30 9.96 42.17
C ALA A 70 -49.84 10.97 43.18
N LYS A 71 -49.08 11.27 44.23
CA LYS A 71 -49.39 12.28 45.26
C LYS A 71 -48.39 13.43 45.26
N GLY A 72 -47.17 13.22 44.74
CA GLY A 72 -46.14 14.25 44.64
C GLY A 72 -46.55 15.48 43.81
N ASP A 73 -45.91 16.61 44.10
CA ASP A 73 -46.10 17.87 43.38
C ASP A 73 -45.57 17.81 41.94
N TRP A 74 -44.54 17.00 41.74
CA TRP A 74 -43.89 16.73 40.46
C TRP A 74 -43.99 15.24 40.13
N ILE A 75 -44.20 14.95 38.85
CA ILE A 75 -44.26 13.60 38.30
C ILE A 75 -43.05 13.42 37.40
N LEU A 76 -42.16 12.51 37.79
CA LEU A 76 -41.11 11.96 36.94
C LEU A 76 -41.66 10.74 36.19
N ILE A 77 -41.61 10.77 34.87
CA ILE A 77 -42.08 9.71 33.99
C ILE A 77 -40.87 8.92 33.54
N LEU A 78 -40.91 7.60 33.70
CA LEU A 78 -39.85 6.68 33.32
C LEU A 78 -40.46 5.35 32.88
N ASP A 79 -39.92 4.77 31.82
CA ASP A 79 -40.28 3.43 31.32
C ASP A 79 -39.32 2.36 31.89
N GLY A 80 -39.74 1.08 31.88
CA GLY A 80 -38.99 -0.02 32.53
C GLY A 80 -37.66 -0.36 31.85
N ASP A 81 -37.50 0.08 30.60
CA ASP A 81 -36.33 -0.08 29.73
C ASP A 81 -35.51 1.22 29.60
N GLU A 82 -35.70 2.17 30.52
CA GLU A 82 -35.01 3.47 30.57
C GLU A 82 -34.10 3.59 31.78
N VAL A 83 -32.85 3.98 31.58
CA VAL A 83 -31.83 4.10 32.64
C VAL A 83 -31.20 5.49 32.63
N PHE A 84 -31.33 6.24 33.72
CA PHE A 84 -30.63 7.51 33.88
C PHE A 84 -29.11 7.29 33.95
N GLU A 85 -28.34 8.05 33.17
CA GLU A 85 -26.88 8.10 33.32
C GLU A 85 -26.48 8.89 34.57
N THR A 86 -27.19 9.99 34.82
CA THR A 86 -27.10 10.83 36.02
C THR A 86 -28.46 11.43 36.35
N THR A 87 -28.65 11.85 37.60
CA THR A 87 -29.85 12.57 38.07
C THR A 87 -29.53 13.93 38.69
N ASN A 88 -28.34 14.47 38.40
CA ASN A 88 -27.78 15.62 39.12
C ASN A 88 -28.52 16.92 38.80
N GLU A 89 -28.91 17.14 37.54
CA GLU A 89 -29.61 18.36 37.16
C GLU A 89 -31.08 18.33 37.60
N ILE A 90 -31.73 17.16 37.57
CA ILE A 90 -33.06 16.95 38.17
C ILE A 90 -33.02 17.25 39.67
N GLU A 91 -32.05 16.70 40.40
CA GLU A 91 -31.87 16.97 41.83
C GLU A 91 -31.71 18.47 42.09
N LYS A 92 -30.80 19.12 41.36
CA LYS A 92 -30.51 20.55 41.49
C LYS A 92 -31.74 21.41 41.17
N PHE A 93 -32.45 21.07 40.10
CA PHE A 93 -33.67 21.75 39.69
C PHE A 93 -34.74 21.67 40.78
N LEU A 94 -35.06 20.44 41.25
CA LEU A 94 -36.07 20.21 42.28
C LEU A 94 -35.69 20.78 43.65
N SER A 95 -34.40 20.87 43.96
CA SER A 95 -33.90 21.44 45.23
C SER A 95 -33.86 22.99 45.22
N SER A 96 -33.85 23.61 44.05
CA SER A 96 -33.76 25.07 43.90
C SER A 96 -35.12 25.75 43.82
N ASP A 97 -35.14 27.09 43.89
CA ASP A 97 -36.34 27.89 43.63
C ASP A 97 -36.72 27.95 42.15
N LEU A 98 -35.81 27.54 41.25
CA LEU A 98 -36.04 27.51 39.80
C LEU A 98 -37.25 26.65 39.42
N LYS A 99 -37.57 25.61 40.21
CA LYS A 99 -38.77 24.79 40.02
C LYS A 99 -40.07 25.60 40.04
N ASN A 100 -40.09 26.76 40.69
CA ASN A 100 -41.28 27.60 40.76
C ASN A 100 -41.57 28.30 39.42
N ASP A 101 -40.52 28.58 38.66
CA ASP A 101 -40.60 29.30 37.38
C ASP A 101 -41.06 28.43 36.22
N PHE A 102 -40.89 27.10 36.34
CA PHE A 102 -41.23 26.14 35.28
C PHE A 102 -42.41 25.23 35.64
N LYS A 103 -43.04 24.68 34.61
CA LYS A 103 -44.17 23.74 34.71
C LYS A 103 -43.81 22.32 34.31
N SER A 104 -42.79 22.19 33.47
CA SER A 104 -42.28 20.94 32.94
C SER A 104 -40.78 21.01 32.70
N ALA A 105 -40.14 19.85 32.59
CA ALA A 105 -38.76 19.72 32.17
C ALA A 105 -38.55 18.53 31.22
N SER A 106 -37.68 18.73 30.22
CA SER A 106 -37.22 17.68 29.32
C SER A 106 -35.80 17.23 29.65
N VAL A 107 -35.48 16.02 29.22
CA VAL A 107 -34.14 15.41 29.27
C VAL A 107 -33.83 14.76 27.93
N VAL A 108 -32.55 14.52 27.66
CA VAL A 108 -32.15 13.84 26.42
C VAL A 108 -32.33 12.33 26.58
N LEU A 109 -33.23 11.77 25.79
CA LEU A 109 -33.37 10.33 25.60
C LEU A 109 -32.41 9.87 24.51
N LYS A 110 -31.49 8.97 24.85
CA LYS A 110 -30.59 8.30 23.92
C LYS A 110 -31.22 6.98 23.50
N ASN A 111 -31.91 6.95 22.36
CA ASN A 111 -32.47 5.72 21.81
C ASN A 111 -31.34 4.85 21.28
N LEU A 112 -30.93 3.84 22.05
CA LEU A 112 -29.81 2.96 21.71
C LEU A 112 -30.17 2.08 20.51
N GLU A 113 -29.27 1.98 19.55
CA GLU A 113 -29.45 1.09 18.41
C GLU A 113 -28.93 -0.33 18.69
N TYR A 114 -27.92 -0.46 19.53
CA TYR A 114 -27.23 -1.71 19.82
C TYR A 114 -27.00 -1.86 21.33
N SER A 115 -27.15 -3.09 21.83
CA SER A 115 -27.02 -3.39 23.27
C SER A 115 -25.56 -3.45 23.73
N ASP A 116 -24.64 -3.71 22.81
CA ASP A 116 -23.20 -3.85 23.00
C ASP A 116 -22.41 -2.57 22.67
N ASN A 117 -23.07 -1.53 22.13
CA ASN A 117 -22.45 -0.26 21.83
C ASN A 117 -23.36 0.92 22.20
N LEU A 118 -23.18 1.41 23.44
CA LEU A 118 -23.94 2.55 24.00
C LEU A 118 -23.60 3.89 23.33
N GLY A 119 -22.54 3.94 22.49
CA GLY A 119 -22.14 5.14 21.76
C GLY A 119 -22.98 5.44 20.53
N ILE A 120 -23.77 4.47 20.04
CA ILE A 120 -24.62 4.63 18.85
C ILE A 120 -26.08 4.79 19.29
N TYR A 121 -26.60 6.01 19.18
CA TYR A 121 -27.96 6.33 19.59
C TYR A 121 -28.59 7.48 18.78
N ALA A 122 -29.91 7.47 18.66
CA ALA A 122 -30.68 8.61 18.13
C ALA A 122 -31.19 9.47 19.31
N PRO A 123 -30.69 10.70 19.51
CA PRO A 123 -31.15 11.57 20.59
C PRO A 123 -32.56 12.10 20.32
N PHE A 124 -33.32 12.28 21.41
CA PHE A 124 -34.64 12.86 21.41
C PHE A 124 -34.88 13.66 22.71
N SER A 125 -35.39 14.88 22.62
CA SER A 125 -35.78 15.67 23.80
C SER A 125 -37.11 15.18 24.34
N ALA A 126 -37.09 14.41 25.43
CA ALA A 126 -38.29 13.84 26.03
C ALA A 126 -38.72 14.65 27.26
N VAL A 127 -39.99 15.08 27.29
CA VAL A 127 -40.57 15.67 28.51
C VAL A 127 -40.76 14.57 29.55
N ARG A 128 -39.99 14.63 30.63
CA ARG A 128 -39.93 13.57 31.66
C ARG A 128 -40.35 14.05 33.03
N LEU A 129 -40.40 15.36 33.29
CA LEU A 129 -40.78 15.91 34.59
C LEU A 129 -41.88 16.95 34.45
N CYS A 130 -43.02 16.80 35.14
CA CYS A 130 -44.16 17.71 35.03
C CYS A 130 -44.79 18.02 36.40
N LYS A 131 -45.30 19.23 36.60
CA LYS A 131 -46.14 19.52 37.78
C LYS A 131 -47.46 18.76 37.70
N LYS A 132 -47.85 18.11 38.79
CA LYS A 132 -49.05 17.26 38.83
C LYS A 132 -50.36 18.05 38.70
N ASN A 133 -50.50 19.15 39.43
CA ASN A 133 -51.77 19.88 39.58
C ASN A 133 -52.07 20.82 38.39
N LEU A 134 -51.73 20.39 37.19
CA LEU A 134 -51.94 21.15 35.96
C LEU A 134 -53.19 20.65 35.23
N SER A 135 -53.94 21.59 34.68
CA SER A 135 -55.20 21.31 33.99
C SER A 135 -55.04 20.45 32.73
N LYS A 136 -53.82 20.40 32.17
CA LYS A 136 -53.53 19.76 30.89
C LYS A 136 -52.51 18.61 30.97
N LEU A 137 -52.28 18.01 32.14
CA LEU A 137 -51.35 16.88 32.25
C LEU A 137 -52.06 15.54 31.96
N TYR A 138 -51.96 15.06 30.73
CA TYR A 138 -52.48 13.74 30.33
C TYR A 138 -51.78 13.21 29.08
N TYR A 139 -51.80 11.89 28.90
CA TYR A 139 -51.39 11.24 27.67
C TYR A 139 -52.58 11.08 26.71
N GLU A 140 -52.32 11.27 25.42
CA GLU A 140 -53.26 11.04 24.32
C GLU A 140 -52.67 10.14 23.21
N GLY A 141 -53.52 9.35 22.56
CA GLY A 141 -53.15 8.42 21.49
C GLY A 141 -53.00 6.97 21.97
N ILE A 142 -53.36 6.01 21.12
CA ILE A 142 -53.39 4.58 21.50
C ILE A 142 -51.99 3.98 21.70
N VAL A 143 -51.01 4.43 20.92
CA VAL A 143 -49.59 4.03 20.89
C VAL A 143 -48.76 5.22 20.38
N HIS A 144 -47.47 5.28 20.72
CA HIS A 144 -46.64 6.48 20.53
C HIS A 144 -47.31 7.72 21.14
N ASN A 145 -47.88 7.53 22.32
CA ASN A 145 -48.73 8.51 22.96
C ASN A 145 -48.00 9.81 23.31
N GLN A 146 -48.70 10.93 23.14
CA GLN A 146 -48.18 12.26 23.37
C GLN A 146 -48.56 12.73 24.77
N LEU A 147 -47.56 13.24 25.50
CA LEU A 147 -47.80 13.87 26.79
C LEU A 147 -48.24 15.31 26.55
N HIS A 148 -49.46 15.64 26.93
CA HIS A 148 -49.88 17.01 27.10
C HIS A 148 -49.28 17.55 28.39
N HIS A 149 -48.58 18.68 28.29
CA HIS A 149 -47.95 19.36 29.41
C HIS A 149 -48.10 20.87 29.26
N GLU A 150 -47.82 21.63 30.32
CA GLU A 150 -47.88 23.09 30.29
C GLU A 150 -46.47 23.71 30.22
N LEU A 151 -46.41 24.92 29.66
CA LEU A 151 -45.23 25.78 29.57
C LEU A 151 -45.20 26.81 30.73
N PRO A 152 -44.04 27.40 31.07
CA PRO A 152 -42.73 27.20 30.44
C PRO A 152 -42.07 25.87 30.82
N MET A 153 -41.27 25.34 29.89
CA MET A 153 -40.48 24.12 30.02
C MET A 153 -39.00 24.47 30.12
N ILE A 154 -38.24 23.74 30.95
CA ILE A 154 -36.77 23.80 31.00
C ILE A 154 -36.16 22.51 30.46
N GLU A 155 -35.00 22.60 29.82
CA GLU A 155 -34.21 21.43 29.45
C GLU A 155 -33.16 21.16 30.54
N LEU A 156 -33.09 19.91 31.00
CA LEU A 156 -32.10 19.45 31.96
C LEU A 156 -31.02 18.63 31.26
N LYS A 157 -29.77 18.77 31.69
CA LYS A 157 -28.62 18.11 31.02
C LYS A 157 -28.47 16.64 31.39
N ASP A 158 -29.34 16.09 32.22
CA ASP A 158 -29.39 14.65 32.45
C ASP A 158 -29.77 13.93 31.15
N SER A 159 -29.33 12.68 31.01
CA SER A 159 -29.69 11.83 29.89
C SER A 159 -30.10 10.44 30.33
N ILE A 160 -30.99 9.84 29.54
CA ILE A 160 -31.56 8.53 29.76
C ILE A 160 -31.14 7.62 28.61
N LEU A 161 -30.55 6.47 28.91
CA LEU A 161 -30.34 5.38 27.96
C LEU A 161 -31.66 4.62 27.79
N HIS A 162 -32.14 4.49 26.56
CA HIS A 162 -33.39 3.79 26.25
C HIS A 162 -33.10 2.52 25.47
N TYR A 163 -33.41 1.37 26.08
CA TYR A 163 -33.15 0.03 25.55
C TYR A 163 -34.31 -0.54 24.73
N GLY A 164 -35.34 0.27 24.44
CA GLY A 164 -36.54 -0.18 23.74
C GLY A 164 -36.41 -0.38 22.23
N TYR A 165 -35.27 -0.05 21.61
CA TYR A 165 -35.07 -0.05 20.14
C TYR A 165 -33.79 -0.75 19.67
N ILE A 166 -33.41 -1.82 20.36
CA ILE A 166 -32.17 -2.57 20.13
C ILE A 166 -32.30 -3.44 18.87
N LYS A 167 -31.61 -3.07 17.79
CA LYS A 167 -31.67 -3.72 16.46
C LYS A 167 -31.20 -5.19 16.50
N ASN A 168 -30.23 -5.53 17.35
CA ASN A 168 -29.72 -6.90 17.47
C ASN A 168 -30.62 -7.83 18.32
N ASP A 169 -31.75 -7.35 18.86
CA ASP A 169 -32.77 -8.15 19.55
C ASP A 169 -34.01 -8.34 18.66
N LYS A 170 -33.94 -9.30 17.72
CA LYS A 170 -35.00 -9.53 16.74
C LYS A 170 -36.35 -9.88 17.37
N SER A 171 -36.37 -10.62 18.47
CA SER A 171 -37.62 -11.02 19.14
C SER A 171 -38.32 -9.82 19.79
N LEU A 172 -37.55 -8.91 20.41
CA LEU A 172 -38.07 -7.66 20.94
C LEU A 172 -38.69 -6.81 19.82
N MET A 173 -37.95 -6.63 18.73
CA MET A 173 -38.39 -5.82 17.58
C MET A 173 -39.66 -6.38 16.93
N GLU A 174 -39.74 -7.69 16.73
CA GLU A 174 -40.92 -8.36 16.16
C GLU A 174 -42.16 -8.19 17.05
N LYS A 175 -42.05 -8.48 18.35
CA LYS A 175 -43.16 -8.30 19.30
C LYS A 175 -43.64 -6.85 19.34
N LYS A 176 -42.71 -5.89 19.36
CA LYS A 176 -43.01 -4.45 19.39
C LYS A 176 -43.71 -4.02 18.10
N PHE A 177 -43.18 -4.43 16.94
CA PHE A 177 -43.78 -4.15 15.64
C PHE A 177 -45.21 -4.72 15.53
N SER A 178 -45.40 -6.01 15.79
CA SER A 178 -46.72 -6.65 15.68
C SER A 178 -47.77 -6.00 16.58
N ARG A 179 -47.39 -5.62 17.81
CA ARG A 179 -48.27 -4.90 18.73
C ARG A 179 -48.60 -3.51 18.19
N THR A 180 -47.59 -2.71 17.89
CA THR A 180 -47.77 -1.31 17.49
C THR A 180 -48.53 -1.19 16.16
N ALA A 181 -48.16 -1.98 15.15
CA ALA A 181 -48.83 -1.98 13.85
C ALA A 181 -50.32 -2.33 14.00
N ARG A 182 -50.67 -3.37 14.76
CA ARG A 182 -52.07 -3.76 15.02
C ARG A 182 -52.88 -2.62 15.66
N LEU A 183 -52.30 -1.91 16.63
CA LEU A 183 -52.98 -0.80 17.31
C LEU A 183 -53.17 0.40 16.36
N LEU A 184 -52.16 0.72 15.56
CA LEU A 184 -52.24 1.79 14.56
C LEU A 184 -53.22 1.46 13.44
N GLU A 185 -53.27 0.22 12.96
CA GLU A 185 -54.26 -0.23 11.96
C GLU A 185 -55.69 -0.03 12.46
N LYS A 186 -55.95 -0.35 13.74
CA LYS A 186 -57.28 -0.14 14.37
C LYS A 186 -57.70 1.33 14.33
N GLU A 187 -56.78 2.25 14.61
CA GLU A 187 -57.06 3.68 14.58
C GLU A 187 -57.14 4.23 13.15
N LEU A 188 -56.27 3.80 12.24
CA LEU A 188 -56.31 4.18 10.83
C LEU A 188 -57.55 3.65 10.10
N ASN A 189 -58.14 2.54 10.54
CA ASN A 189 -59.44 2.09 10.04
C ASN A 189 -60.59 3.04 10.43
N ARG A 190 -60.43 3.80 11.53
CA ARG A 190 -61.41 4.79 11.99
C ARG A 190 -61.13 6.17 11.38
N GLU A 191 -59.87 6.58 11.36
CA GLU A 191 -59.40 7.86 10.84
C GLU A 191 -58.26 7.67 9.81
N PRO A 192 -58.55 7.25 8.57
CA PRO A 192 -57.53 6.93 7.57
C PRO A 192 -56.61 8.10 7.21
N GLN A 193 -57.10 9.33 7.37
CA GLN A 193 -56.38 10.56 7.04
C GLN A 193 -55.70 11.20 8.25
N ASN A 194 -55.61 10.50 9.38
CA ASN A 194 -54.89 11.03 10.55
C ASN A 194 -53.38 11.11 10.25
N ILE A 195 -52.84 12.33 10.18
CA ILE A 195 -51.44 12.61 9.80
C ILE A 195 -50.47 11.89 10.76
N TYR A 196 -50.73 11.96 12.06
CA TYR A 196 -49.85 11.42 13.08
C TYR A 196 -49.84 9.89 13.08
N PHE A 197 -50.99 9.24 12.93
CA PHE A 197 -51.05 7.78 12.86
C PHE A 197 -50.42 7.22 11.58
N ASN A 198 -50.59 7.90 10.43
CA ASN A 198 -49.90 7.53 9.21
C ASN A 198 -48.38 7.64 9.37
N TYR A 199 -47.90 8.75 9.96
CA TYR A 199 -46.48 8.91 10.31
C TYR A 199 -45.98 7.78 11.23
N GLN A 200 -46.66 7.48 12.34
CA GLN A 200 -46.24 6.43 13.28
C GLN A 200 -46.28 5.04 12.67
N MET A 201 -47.22 4.79 11.74
CA MET A 201 -47.25 3.55 10.97
C MET A 201 -46.00 3.46 10.09
N ALA A 202 -45.66 4.53 9.37
CA ALA A 202 -44.42 4.58 8.60
C ALA A 202 -43.18 4.40 9.47
N VAL A 203 -43.12 4.98 10.67
CA VAL A 203 -42.00 4.75 11.61
C VAL A 203 -41.88 3.27 11.96
N SER A 204 -43.01 2.63 12.26
CA SER A 204 -43.08 1.21 12.60
C SER A 204 -42.64 0.31 11.45
N GLN A 205 -43.09 0.58 10.22
CA GLN A 205 -42.71 -0.19 9.02
C GLN A 205 -41.22 -0.02 8.70
N LEU A 206 -40.67 1.20 8.84
CA LEU A 206 -39.25 1.46 8.58
C LEU A 206 -38.35 0.66 9.54
N MET A 207 -38.70 0.62 10.83
CA MET A 207 -37.98 -0.16 11.84
C MET A 207 -37.96 -1.67 11.55
N TYR A 208 -38.89 -2.15 10.73
CA TYR A 208 -39.00 -3.55 10.33
C TYR A 208 -38.60 -3.76 8.85
N GLU A 209 -37.89 -2.80 8.26
CA GLU A 209 -37.33 -2.85 6.90
C GLU A 209 -38.39 -3.02 5.79
N LYS A 210 -39.64 -2.62 6.07
CA LYS A 210 -40.75 -2.62 5.11
C LYS A 210 -40.88 -1.27 4.41
N TYR A 211 -39.91 -0.97 3.57
CA TYR A 211 -39.75 0.36 2.95
C TYR A 211 -40.94 0.74 2.06
N GLU A 212 -41.38 -0.15 1.18
CA GLU A 212 -42.46 0.11 0.22
C GLU A 212 -43.83 0.28 0.90
N GLU A 213 -44.14 -0.57 1.88
CA GLU A 213 -45.39 -0.46 2.65
C GLU A 213 -45.41 0.82 3.48
N GLY A 214 -44.31 1.11 4.18
CA GLY A 214 -44.18 2.30 5.00
C GLY A 214 -44.21 3.60 4.21
N TYR A 215 -43.63 3.61 3.00
CA TYR A 215 -43.62 4.75 2.11
C TYR A 215 -45.04 5.24 1.77
N LYS A 216 -45.99 4.31 1.56
CA LYS A 216 -47.40 4.65 1.29
C LYS A 216 -48.02 5.49 2.41
N TYR A 217 -47.73 5.15 3.67
CA TYR A 217 -48.27 5.87 4.83
C TYR A 217 -47.63 7.25 5.00
N ILE A 218 -46.29 7.36 4.92
CA ILE A 218 -45.63 8.65 5.07
C ILE A 218 -45.95 9.60 3.92
N LYS A 219 -46.09 9.06 2.69
CA LYS A 219 -46.48 9.83 1.53
C LYS A 219 -47.90 10.37 1.67
N LEU A 220 -48.84 9.54 2.13
CA LEU A 220 -50.20 9.98 2.42
C LEU A 220 -50.22 11.09 3.49
N ALA A 221 -49.44 10.94 4.57
CA ALA A 221 -49.31 11.98 5.59
C ALA A 221 -48.81 13.31 5.00
N TYR A 222 -47.77 13.25 4.15
CA TYR A 222 -47.22 14.43 3.47
C TYR A 222 -48.24 15.08 2.53
N ASP A 223 -48.95 14.30 1.70
CA ASP A 223 -49.93 14.81 0.77
C ASP A 223 -51.11 15.47 1.51
N ILE A 224 -51.52 14.93 2.67
CA ILE A 224 -52.55 15.56 3.52
C ILE A 224 -52.04 16.90 4.07
N VAL A 225 -50.81 16.96 4.60
CA VAL A 225 -50.22 18.22 5.09
C VAL A 225 -50.21 19.27 3.98
N LYS A 226 -49.75 18.89 2.78
CA LYS A 226 -49.64 19.80 1.63
C LYS A 226 -50.99 20.28 1.10
N THR A 227 -51.98 19.39 1.00
CA THR A 227 -53.31 19.72 0.45
C THR A 227 -54.19 20.50 1.41
N THR A 228 -54.08 20.25 2.71
CA THR A 228 -54.90 20.93 3.73
C THR A 228 -54.34 22.30 4.13
N GLY A 229 -53.13 22.64 3.71
CA GLY A 229 -52.43 23.84 4.18
C GLY A 229 -52.17 23.80 5.69
N SER A 230 -52.08 22.60 6.27
CA SER A 230 -51.78 22.41 7.68
C SER A 230 -50.42 23.03 7.99
N ASP A 231 -50.30 23.62 9.17
CA ASP A 231 -49.09 24.34 9.59
C ASP A 231 -47.86 23.42 9.45
N PHE A 232 -46.97 23.77 8.52
CA PHE A 232 -45.74 23.03 8.24
C PHE A 232 -44.87 22.89 9.49
N ASN A 233 -44.79 23.93 10.32
CA ASN A 233 -44.03 23.85 11.55
C ASN A 233 -44.60 22.76 12.46
N LYS A 234 -45.92 22.61 12.57
CA LYS A 234 -46.53 21.56 13.40
C LYS A 234 -46.31 20.15 12.87
N ASN A 235 -46.09 19.97 11.57
CA ASN A 235 -45.97 18.67 10.91
C ASN A 235 -44.58 18.37 10.34
N ARG A 236 -43.55 19.14 10.74
CA ARG A 236 -42.16 18.98 10.28
C ARG A 236 -41.59 17.56 10.41
N PHE A 237 -42.05 16.81 11.42
CA PHE A 237 -41.68 15.39 11.59
C PHE A 237 -42.07 14.52 10.38
N VAL A 238 -43.10 14.90 9.61
CA VAL A 238 -43.51 14.20 8.39
C VAL A 238 -42.49 14.41 7.28
N LEU A 239 -42.04 15.65 7.06
CA LEU A 239 -41.08 15.97 5.98
C LEU A 239 -39.72 15.32 6.25
N MET A 240 -39.20 15.49 7.46
CA MET A 240 -37.92 14.91 7.86
C MET A 240 -37.92 13.39 7.75
N PHE A 241 -39.06 12.75 8.04
CA PHE A 241 -39.16 11.30 7.95
C PHE A 241 -39.46 10.81 6.53
N LEU A 242 -40.17 11.59 5.72
CA LEU A 242 -40.34 11.32 4.29
C LEU A 242 -38.98 11.32 3.58
N ALA A 243 -38.14 12.32 3.82
CA ALA A 243 -36.81 12.37 3.23
C ALA A 243 -35.97 11.13 3.58
N LYS A 244 -36.08 10.61 4.81
CA LYS A 244 -35.45 9.34 5.20
C LYS A 244 -35.93 8.17 4.33
N TYR A 245 -37.22 8.08 4.04
CA TYR A 245 -37.75 7.07 3.11
C TYR A 245 -37.24 7.27 1.69
N GLU A 246 -37.24 8.51 1.18
CA GLU A 246 -36.75 8.83 -0.15
C GLU A 246 -35.26 8.48 -0.30
N ILE A 247 -34.45 8.65 0.75
CA ILE A 247 -33.06 8.15 0.80
C ILE A 247 -33.00 6.63 0.69
N MET A 248 -33.81 5.89 1.48
CA MET A 248 -33.83 4.42 1.47
C MET A 248 -34.29 3.83 0.13
N LEU A 249 -35.19 4.52 -0.57
CA LEU A 249 -35.70 4.16 -1.89
C LEU A 249 -34.86 4.75 -3.04
N GLU A 250 -33.75 5.42 -2.72
CA GLU A 250 -32.84 6.04 -3.70
C GLU A 250 -33.46 7.14 -4.59
N HIS A 251 -34.54 7.75 -4.12
CA HIS A 251 -35.24 8.87 -4.76
C HIS A 251 -34.55 10.22 -4.45
N PHE A 252 -33.28 10.35 -4.82
CA PHE A 252 -32.44 11.48 -4.39
C PHE A 252 -32.91 12.85 -4.91
N ASP A 253 -33.62 12.92 -6.04
CA ASP A 253 -34.15 14.19 -6.55
C ASP A 253 -35.28 14.71 -5.65
N GLN A 254 -36.14 13.81 -5.15
CA GLN A 254 -37.20 14.11 -4.19
C GLN A 254 -36.62 14.52 -2.84
N VAL A 255 -35.54 13.88 -2.38
CA VAL A 255 -34.83 14.31 -1.17
C VAL A 255 -34.39 15.77 -1.30
N ILE A 256 -33.76 16.14 -2.42
CA ILE A 256 -33.29 17.50 -2.64
C ILE A 256 -34.46 18.49 -2.62
N GLU A 257 -35.56 18.18 -3.32
CA GLU A 257 -36.74 19.05 -3.35
C GLU A 257 -37.32 19.29 -1.93
N ILE A 258 -37.53 18.21 -1.17
CA ILE A 258 -38.15 18.27 0.16
C ILE A 258 -37.23 18.94 1.18
N GLU A 259 -35.96 18.59 1.18
CA GLU A 259 -35.02 19.07 2.20
C GLU A 259 -34.53 20.50 1.90
N GLU A 260 -34.39 20.93 0.64
CA GLU A 260 -34.09 22.34 0.33
C GLU A 260 -35.26 23.26 0.77
N GLU A 261 -36.50 22.80 0.65
CA GLU A 261 -37.67 23.49 1.21
C GLU A 261 -37.54 23.60 2.74
N LEU A 262 -37.21 22.50 3.43
CA LEU A 262 -37.06 22.49 4.88
C LEU A 262 -35.93 23.39 5.39
N VAL A 263 -34.75 23.37 4.74
CA VAL A 263 -33.60 24.24 5.09
C VAL A 263 -34.00 25.71 5.08
N SER A 264 -34.86 26.12 4.14
CA SER A 264 -35.22 27.53 3.98
C SER A 264 -35.96 28.13 5.19
N TYR A 265 -36.64 27.29 5.98
CA TYR A 265 -37.36 27.68 7.18
C TYR A 265 -36.72 27.18 8.47
N SER A 266 -35.83 26.18 8.39
CA SER A 266 -35.32 25.42 9.53
C SER A 266 -33.87 24.94 9.29
N PRO A 267 -32.90 25.87 9.18
CA PRO A 267 -31.52 25.56 8.82
C PRO A 267 -30.72 24.86 9.94
N GLU A 268 -31.26 24.70 11.14
CA GLU A 268 -30.60 24.08 12.29
C GLU A 268 -30.73 22.56 12.36
N TYR A 269 -31.48 21.92 11.46
CA TYR A 269 -31.70 20.47 11.52
C TYR A 269 -30.54 19.71 10.91
N LEU A 270 -29.92 18.88 11.75
CA LEU A 270 -28.72 18.12 11.41
C LEU A 270 -28.97 17.09 10.31
N ASP A 271 -30.07 16.32 10.40
CA ASP A 271 -30.46 15.29 9.43
C ASP A 271 -30.61 15.87 8.01
N THR A 272 -31.22 17.06 7.90
CA THR A 272 -31.44 17.75 6.64
C THR A 272 -30.15 18.02 5.87
N HIS A 273 -29.13 18.59 6.53
CA HIS A 273 -27.83 18.84 5.89
C HIS A 273 -27.13 17.54 5.52
N PHE A 274 -27.27 16.48 6.33
CA PHE A 274 -26.72 15.17 5.99
C PHE A 274 -27.37 14.58 4.74
N TYR A 275 -28.71 14.55 4.68
CA TYR A 275 -29.46 14.00 3.55
C TYR A 275 -29.21 14.78 2.27
N LEU A 276 -29.17 16.11 2.32
CA LEU A 276 -28.81 16.95 1.16
C LEU A 276 -27.38 16.69 0.69
N GLY A 277 -26.42 16.63 1.62
CA GLY A 277 -25.03 16.30 1.32
C GLY A 277 -24.92 14.95 0.59
N PHE A 278 -25.59 13.93 1.11
CA PHE A 278 -25.61 12.58 0.54
C PHE A 278 -26.33 12.51 -0.81
N ALA A 279 -27.52 13.11 -0.93
CA ALA A 279 -28.28 13.14 -2.19
C ALA A 279 -27.49 13.85 -3.30
N HIS A 280 -26.78 14.94 -2.98
CA HIS A 280 -25.92 15.62 -3.93
C HIS A 280 -24.68 14.80 -4.33
N VAL A 281 -24.09 13.98 -3.43
CA VAL A 281 -23.07 13.00 -3.83
C VAL A 281 -23.64 12.06 -4.90
N LYS A 282 -24.82 11.51 -4.66
CA LYS A 282 -25.48 10.56 -5.57
C LYS A 282 -25.83 11.17 -6.92
N ARG A 283 -26.07 12.48 -6.97
CA ARG A 283 -26.31 13.25 -8.20
C ARG A 283 -25.04 13.84 -8.83
N GLY A 284 -23.87 13.60 -8.25
CA GLY A 284 -22.59 14.11 -8.74
C GLY A 284 -22.43 15.63 -8.59
N ASN A 285 -23.23 16.29 -7.74
CA ASN A 285 -23.09 17.71 -7.46
C ASN A 285 -22.12 17.93 -6.27
N GLU A 286 -20.83 17.95 -6.58
CA GLU A 286 -19.76 17.99 -5.58
C GLU A 286 -19.78 19.26 -4.74
N GLN A 287 -19.96 20.42 -5.35
CA GLN A 287 -19.91 21.70 -4.65
C GLN A 287 -21.04 21.84 -3.62
N LYS A 288 -22.28 21.46 -3.99
CA LYS A 288 -23.39 21.44 -3.03
C LYS A 288 -23.17 20.40 -1.95
N SER A 289 -22.69 19.20 -2.31
CA SER A 289 -22.39 18.13 -1.36
C SER A 289 -21.39 18.57 -0.29
N ILE A 290 -20.27 19.20 -0.69
CA ILE A 290 -19.28 19.77 0.23
C ILE A 290 -19.94 20.78 1.17
N SER A 291 -20.70 21.75 0.63
CA SER A 291 -21.33 22.80 1.43
C SER A 291 -22.26 22.23 2.50
N TYR A 292 -23.05 21.21 2.17
CA TYR A 292 -23.99 20.61 3.12
C TYR A 292 -23.29 19.73 4.15
N PHE A 293 -22.26 18.96 3.79
CA PHE A 293 -21.50 18.21 4.78
C PHE A 293 -20.66 19.10 5.70
N GLU A 294 -20.07 20.19 5.19
CA GLU A 294 -19.42 21.21 6.03
C GLU A 294 -20.42 21.79 7.04
N LYS A 295 -21.63 22.15 6.58
CA LYS A 295 -22.67 22.68 7.45
C LYS A 295 -23.14 21.67 8.49
N TYR A 296 -23.32 20.41 8.09
CA TYR A 296 -23.61 19.31 8.99
C TYR A 296 -22.56 19.20 10.10
N LEU A 297 -21.26 19.24 9.77
CA LEU A 297 -20.18 19.13 10.76
C LEU A 297 -20.11 20.37 11.67
N GLU A 298 -20.40 21.57 11.15
CA GLU A 298 -20.53 22.79 11.96
C GLU A 298 -21.64 22.65 13.01
N LEU A 299 -22.82 22.16 12.61
CA LEU A 299 -23.93 21.92 13.53
C LEU A 299 -23.63 20.78 14.52
N TYR A 300 -22.98 19.72 14.06
CA TYR A 300 -22.55 18.60 14.90
C TYR A 300 -21.63 19.07 16.05
N GLN A 301 -20.71 20.00 15.78
CA GLN A 301 -19.81 20.57 16.79
C GLN A 301 -20.53 21.35 17.90
N LEU A 302 -21.73 21.89 17.64
CA LEU A 302 -22.53 22.56 18.68
C LEU A 302 -23.04 21.56 19.73
N GLY A 303 -23.10 20.27 19.39
CA GLY A 303 -23.56 19.20 20.27
C GLY A 303 -24.91 19.55 20.91
N ARG A 304 -25.03 19.37 22.23
CA ARG A 304 -26.27 19.66 23.00
C ARG A 304 -26.71 21.13 22.98
N SER A 305 -25.90 22.05 22.47
CA SER A 305 -26.30 23.45 22.33
C SER A 305 -27.21 23.69 21.13
N LEU A 306 -27.29 22.73 20.20
CA LEU A 306 -28.09 22.82 18.99
C LEU A 306 -29.59 22.85 19.31
N SER A 307 -30.31 23.86 18.83
CA SER A 307 -31.74 24.06 19.12
C SER A 307 -32.62 22.92 18.60
N SER A 308 -32.28 22.33 17.45
CA SER A 308 -33.03 21.20 16.88
C SER A 308 -32.97 19.94 17.75
N LEU A 309 -31.93 19.75 18.56
CA LEU A 309 -31.89 18.63 19.53
C LEU A 309 -32.82 18.82 20.73
N LYS A 310 -33.30 20.05 20.95
CA LYS A 310 -34.24 20.41 22.02
C LYS A 310 -35.69 20.24 21.58
N ASP A 311 -35.89 20.03 20.29
CA ASP A 311 -37.18 19.79 19.70
C ASP A 311 -37.79 18.48 20.23
N THR A 312 -38.97 18.58 20.84
CA THR A 312 -39.69 17.44 21.42
C THR A 312 -40.56 16.71 20.40
N ALA A 313 -40.63 17.16 19.15
CA ALA A 313 -41.44 16.56 18.08
C ALA A 313 -40.62 15.73 17.10
N VAL A 314 -39.29 15.91 17.06
CA VAL A 314 -38.43 15.26 16.04
C VAL A 314 -37.26 14.52 16.68
N VAL A 315 -37.03 13.31 16.18
CA VAL A 315 -35.85 12.49 16.48
C VAL A 315 -34.74 12.83 15.49
N THR A 316 -33.50 12.98 15.95
CA THR A 316 -32.33 13.20 15.09
C THR A 316 -31.66 11.85 14.78
N TYR A 317 -31.79 11.38 13.55
CA TYR A 317 -31.28 10.06 13.12
C TYR A 317 -29.83 10.11 12.66
N CYS A 318 -29.37 11.23 12.10
CA CYS A 318 -28.02 11.38 11.55
C CYS A 318 -27.01 11.87 12.59
N TYR A 319 -27.33 11.81 13.89
CA TYR A 319 -26.44 12.31 14.95
C TYR A 319 -25.07 11.61 14.97
N ASN A 320 -25.05 10.30 14.67
CA ASN A 320 -23.80 9.52 14.65
C ASN A 320 -23.13 9.46 13.27
N GLU A 321 -23.55 10.29 12.30
CA GLU A 321 -23.07 10.20 10.92
C GLU A 321 -21.89 11.13 10.60
N ALA A 322 -21.21 11.65 11.63
CA ALA A 322 -20.07 12.55 11.48
C ALA A 322 -18.91 11.90 10.71
N TYR A 323 -18.58 10.64 11.00
CA TYR A 323 -17.60 9.91 10.20
C TYR A 323 -18.04 9.77 8.74
N THR A 324 -19.32 9.53 8.45
CA THR A 324 -19.80 9.39 7.06
C THR A 324 -19.64 10.70 6.31
N ALA A 325 -20.00 11.83 6.94
CA ALA A 325 -19.76 13.16 6.39
C ALA A 325 -18.26 13.41 6.14
N ARG A 326 -17.38 13.09 7.10
CA ARG A 326 -15.92 13.20 6.96
C ARG A 326 -15.39 12.33 5.82
N LYS A 327 -15.91 11.11 5.65
CA LYS A 327 -15.54 10.22 4.55
C LYS A 327 -15.83 10.86 3.20
N PHE A 328 -17.04 11.37 3.00
CA PHE A 328 -17.41 12.02 1.75
C PHE A 328 -16.63 13.30 1.52
N LEU A 329 -16.45 14.14 2.54
CA LEU A 329 -15.63 15.36 2.44
C LEU A 329 -14.17 15.03 2.10
N GLY A 330 -13.57 14.02 2.73
CA GLY A 330 -12.22 13.54 2.40
C GLY A 330 -12.11 13.21 0.91
N ILE A 331 -13.00 12.34 0.41
CA ILE A 331 -13.02 11.97 -1.03
C ILE A 331 -13.21 13.19 -1.93
N LEU A 332 -14.17 14.06 -1.62
CA LEU A 332 -14.52 15.21 -2.46
C LEU A 332 -13.43 16.27 -2.47
N TYR A 333 -12.83 16.61 -1.32
CA TYR A 333 -11.72 17.55 -1.25
C TYR A 333 -10.49 17.04 -1.98
N LEU A 334 -10.15 15.75 -1.83
CA LEU A 334 -9.02 15.17 -2.55
C LEU A 334 -9.24 15.15 -4.06
N LYS A 335 -10.47 14.85 -4.50
CA LYS A 335 -10.86 14.95 -5.92
C LYS A 335 -10.73 16.37 -6.47
N ASN A 336 -10.99 17.38 -5.64
CA ASN A 336 -10.87 18.81 -5.99
C ASN A 336 -9.47 19.38 -5.69
N GLU A 337 -8.45 18.54 -5.51
CA GLU A 337 -7.05 18.93 -5.22
C GLU A 337 -6.85 19.78 -3.94
N LEU A 338 -7.83 19.79 -3.04
CA LEU A 338 -7.77 20.48 -1.74
C LEU A 338 -7.10 19.56 -0.70
N LEU A 339 -5.81 19.29 -0.90
CA LEU A 339 -5.06 18.26 -0.18
C LEU A 339 -5.08 18.42 1.34
N GLU A 340 -4.91 19.64 1.86
CA GLU A 340 -4.89 19.87 3.31
C GLU A 340 -6.23 19.57 3.98
N LYS A 341 -7.33 20.08 3.40
CA LYS A 341 -8.68 19.82 3.88
C LYS A 341 -9.02 18.34 3.75
N GLY A 342 -8.70 17.72 2.61
CA GLY A 342 -8.93 16.30 2.40
C GLY A 342 -8.20 15.43 3.42
N LEU A 343 -6.90 15.71 3.65
CA LEU A 343 -6.11 15.01 4.65
C LEU A 343 -6.70 15.16 6.07
N GLU A 344 -7.11 16.37 6.45
CA GLU A 344 -7.74 16.60 7.75
C GLU A 344 -8.98 15.71 7.94
N GLN A 345 -9.88 15.66 6.96
CA GLN A 345 -11.09 14.84 7.05
C GLN A 345 -10.77 13.33 7.04
N CYS A 346 -9.80 12.89 6.24
CA CYS A 346 -9.36 11.49 6.22
C CYS A 346 -8.76 11.06 7.58
N VAL A 347 -7.93 11.90 8.21
CA VAL A 347 -7.37 11.62 9.54
C VAL A 347 -8.47 11.57 10.60
N LEU A 348 -9.39 12.54 10.60
CA LEU A 348 -10.51 12.56 11.55
C LEU A 348 -11.49 11.38 11.34
N TYR A 349 -11.62 10.88 10.11
CA TYR A 349 -12.36 9.65 9.83
C TYR A 349 -11.64 8.44 10.44
N ASP A 350 -10.33 8.32 10.20
CA ASP A 350 -9.52 7.19 10.68
C ASP A 350 -9.42 7.15 12.22
N GLU A 351 -9.34 8.31 12.87
CA GLU A 351 -9.36 8.41 14.35
C GLU A 351 -10.66 7.85 14.95
N GLU A 352 -11.79 8.04 14.27
CA GLU A 352 -13.11 7.60 14.73
C GLU A 352 -13.43 6.14 14.34
N LYS A 353 -13.15 5.74 13.10
CA LYS A 353 -13.51 4.42 12.57
C LYS A 353 -12.45 3.35 12.72
N GLN A 354 -11.18 3.74 12.64
CA GLN A 354 -10.03 2.84 12.75
C GLN A 354 -10.13 1.57 11.86
N ASP A 355 -10.68 1.72 10.65
CA ASP A 355 -10.97 0.65 9.69
C ASP A 355 -9.97 0.59 8.52
N ALA A 356 -8.90 1.39 8.59
CA ALA A 356 -7.84 1.51 7.58
C ALA A 356 -8.29 2.05 6.20
N TYR A 357 -9.48 2.63 6.05
CA TYR A 357 -10.03 3.01 4.73
C TYR A 357 -9.16 4.02 3.96
N PHE A 358 -8.60 5.04 4.63
CA PHE A 358 -7.80 6.11 4.00
C PHE A 358 -6.29 5.99 4.26
N ILE A 359 -5.77 4.79 4.59
CA ILE A 359 -4.35 4.67 4.95
C ILE A 359 -3.44 5.20 3.85
N ASP A 360 -3.72 4.87 2.59
CA ASP A 360 -2.87 5.25 1.48
C ASP A 360 -2.88 6.75 1.24
N GLU A 361 -4.06 7.39 1.25
CA GLU A 361 -4.23 8.82 1.10
C GLU A 361 -3.58 9.59 2.25
N ILE A 362 -3.80 9.15 3.50
CA ILE A 362 -3.20 9.78 4.68
C ILE A 362 -1.67 9.70 4.58
N MET A 363 -1.11 8.54 4.24
CA MET A 363 0.34 8.36 4.11
C MET A 363 0.92 9.26 3.02
N ASP A 364 0.40 9.18 1.79
CA ASP A 364 0.97 9.88 0.65
C ASP A 364 0.88 11.39 0.81
N ILE A 365 -0.27 11.89 1.26
CA ILE A 365 -0.49 13.32 1.40
C ILE A 365 0.26 13.86 2.63
N SER A 366 0.32 13.12 3.73
CA SER A 366 1.10 13.56 4.90
C SER A 366 2.58 13.64 4.59
N ILE A 367 3.13 12.69 3.82
CA ILE A 367 4.53 12.76 3.39
C ILE A 367 4.73 13.95 2.43
N LYS A 368 3.83 14.13 1.45
CA LYS A 368 3.90 15.24 0.49
C LYS A 368 3.83 16.62 1.15
N LEU A 369 3.06 16.76 2.23
CA LEU A 369 2.88 18.00 2.99
C LEU A 369 3.78 18.09 4.23
N GLU A 370 4.73 17.16 4.40
CA GLU A 370 5.65 17.10 5.55
C GLU A 370 4.94 17.02 6.93
N LYS A 371 3.71 16.51 6.99
CA LYS A 371 2.90 16.31 8.20
C LYS A 371 3.17 14.95 8.85
N TYR A 372 4.42 14.71 9.25
CA TYR A 372 4.90 13.38 9.66
C TYR A 372 4.25 12.83 10.94
N ASP A 373 3.67 13.67 11.81
CA ASP A 373 2.95 13.21 13.00
C ASP A 373 1.75 12.31 12.63
N ASN A 374 1.10 12.58 11.51
CA ASN A 374 0.01 11.73 11.00
C ASN A 374 0.54 10.35 10.61
N VAL A 375 1.70 10.29 9.94
CA VAL A 375 2.37 9.04 9.57
C VAL A 375 2.72 8.23 10.81
N LYS A 376 3.26 8.87 11.85
CA LYS A 376 3.55 8.22 13.14
C LYS A 376 2.30 7.63 13.77
N LYS A 377 1.25 8.44 13.95
CA LYS A 377 -0.02 8.00 14.54
C LYS A 377 -0.61 6.81 13.79
N LEU A 378 -0.58 6.85 12.45
CA LEU A 378 -1.11 5.80 11.61
C LEU A 378 -0.29 4.51 11.70
N TYR A 379 1.04 4.62 11.57
CA TYR A 379 1.95 3.49 11.75
C TYR A 379 1.75 2.87 13.14
N ASP A 380 1.69 3.71 14.18
CA ASP A 380 1.57 3.23 15.55
C ASP A 380 0.28 2.44 15.80
N ARG A 381 -0.81 2.87 15.17
CA ARG A 381 -2.14 2.26 15.28
C ARG A 381 -2.25 0.92 14.56
N TYR A 382 -1.65 0.80 13.37
CA TYR A 382 -1.92 -0.32 12.46
C TYR A 382 -0.78 -1.33 12.28
N CYS A 383 0.46 -0.96 12.61
CA CYS A 383 1.63 -1.83 12.41
C CYS A 383 1.52 -3.22 13.05
N GLU A 384 0.84 -3.34 14.20
CA GLU A 384 0.63 -4.60 14.92
C GLU A 384 -0.70 -5.27 14.58
N ARG A 385 -1.60 -4.57 13.89
CA ARG A 385 -2.92 -5.10 13.50
C ARG A 385 -2.85 -5.95 12.24
N SER A 386 -1.92 -5.65 11.33
CA SER A 386 -1.77 -6.36 10.05
C SER A 386 -0.36 -6.19 9.48
N ASP A 387 0.33 -7.31 9.26
CA ASP A 387 1.64 -7.32 8.59
C ASP A 387 1.56 -6.71 7.19
N GLN A 388 0.47 -6.94 6.45
CA GLN A 388 0.28 -6.38 5.12
C GLN A 388 0.20 -4.85 5.16
N LEU A 389 -0.57 -4.29 6.10
CA LEU A 389 -0.67 -2.83 6.26
C LEU A 389 0.67 -2.24 6.71
N ARG A 390 1.35 -2.91 7.65
CA ARG A 390 2.70 -2.51 8.09
C ARG A 390 3.66 -2.43 6.90
N ILE A 391 3.77 -3.51 6.11
CA ILE A 391 4.69 -3.59 4.97
C ILE A 391 4.36 -2.50 3.94
N THR A 392 3.08 -2.26 3.64
CA THR A 392 2.65 -1.19 2.73
C THR A 392 3.10 0.19 3.23
N MET A 393 2.85 0.50 4.51
CA MET A 393 3.26 1.78 5.11
C MET A 393 4.79 1.94 5.11
N GLU A 394 5.53 0.92 5.53
CA GLU A 394 7.00 0.92 5.56
C GLU A 394 7.60 1.10 4.16
N ALA A 395 7.03 0.43 3.15
CA ALA A 395 7.46 0.61 1.76
C ALA A 395 7.27 2.06 1.27
N LYS A 396 6.15 2.71 1.63
CA LYS A 396 5.92 4.13 1.33
C LYS A 396 6.93 5.03 2.01
N ILE A 397 7.23 4.79 3.28
CA ILE A 397 8.25 5.52 4.04
C ILE A 397 9.63 5.37 3.37
N GLU A 398 10.04 4.15 3.02
CA GLU A 398 11.33 3.87 2.36
C GLU A 398 11.45 4.54 0.99
N SER A 399 10.38 4.53 0.20
CA SER A 399 10.38 5.12 -1.14
C SER A 399 10.62 6.63 -1.12
N ASN A 400 10.21 7.31 -0.05
CA ASN A 400 10.41 8.74 0.15
C ASN A 400 11.75 9.05 0.82
N TYR A 401 12.20 8.22 1.77
CA TYR A 401 13.52 8.33 2.39
C TYR A 401 14.66 8.43 1.37
N ASN A 402 14.60 7.60 0.32
CA ASN A 402 15.63 7.57 -0.73
C ASN A 402 15.60 8.79 -1.65
N LYS A 403 14.45 9.47 -1.81
CA LYS A 403 14.29 10.60 -2.74
C LYS A 403 14.71 11.93 -2.13
N SER A 404 14.40 12.17 -0.85
CA SER A 404 14.58 13.49 -0.22
C SER A 404 15.65 13.54 0.88
N ARG A 405 16.27 12.40 1.25
CA ARG A 405 17.11 12.31 2.47
C ARG A 405 16.40 12.87 3.71
N ASP A 406 15.07 12.71 3.81
CA ASP A 406 14.29 13.21 4.94
C ASP A 406 14.61 12.42 6.21
N LYS A 407 15.65 12.87 6.90
CA LYS A 407 15.99 12.41 8.25
C LYS A 407 14.82 12.65 9.21
N VAL A 408 13.96 13.62 8.92
CA VAL A 408 12.81 14.00 9.76
C VAL A 408 11.77 12.88 9.80
N LEU A 409 11.27 12.40 8.65
CA LEU A 409 10.28 11.32 8.58
C LEU A 409 10.75 10.06 9.33
N SER A 410 12.00 9.68 9.13
CA SER A 410 12.54 8.51 9.81
C SER A 410 12.86 8.78 11.29
N SER A 411 13.20 10.01 11.68
CA SER A 411 13.36 10.40 13.09
C SER A 411 12.04 10.40 13.86
N VAL A 412 10.94 10.78 13.20
CA VAL A 412 9.58 10.73 13.75
C VAL A 412 9.19 9.30 14.11
N LEU A 413 9.71 8.33 13.36
CA LEU A 413 9.57 6.89 13.59
C LEU A 413 10.79 6.27 14.28
N ALA A 414 11.66 7.04 14.94
CA ALA A 414 12.81 6.49 15.67
C ALA A 414 12.45 5.97 17.07
N GLU A 415 11.43 6.58 17.66
CA GLU A 415 10.92 6.24 18.98
C GLU A 415 9.99 5.04 18.87
N GLY A 416 10.30 3.95 19.57
CA GLY A 416 9.47 2.75 19.60
C GLY A 416 10.28 1.46 19.56
N ASN A 417 9.56 0.33 19.53
CA ASN A 417 10.11 -1.02 19.55
C ASN A 417 9.47 -1.91 18.47
N LYS A 418 9.20 -1.35 17.29
CA LYS A 418 8.60 -2.04 16.14
C LYS A 418 9.66 -2.27 15.05
N PRO A 419 9.41 -3.20 14.10
CA PRO A 419 10.33 -3.51 13.00
C PRO A 419 11.02 -2.29 12.37
N TYR A 420 10.26 -1.30 11.92
CA TYR A 420 10.84 -0.14 11.26
C TYR A 420 11.62 0.79 12.22
N ASN A 421 11.20 0.89 13.49
CA ASN A 421 11.95 1.63 14.50
C ASN A 421 13.35 1.02 14.67
N TRP A 422 13.44 -0.32 14.76
CA TRP A 422 14.71 -1.04 14.88
C TRP A 422 15.63 -0.77 13.69
N LEU A 423 15.10 -0.88 12.48
CA LEU A 423 15.83 -0.59 11.26
C LEU A 423 16.41 0.82 11.27
N TYR A 424 15.62 1.81 11.69
CA TYR A 424 16.08 3.19 11.78
C TYR A 424 17.16 3.37 12.85
N GLN A 425 16.97 2.83 14.05
CA GLN A 425 17.95 2.90 15.14
C GLN A 425 19.29 2.25 14.75
N ILE A 426 19.25 1.14 14.01
CA ILE A 426 20.44 0.47 13.47
C ILE A 426 21.15 1.36 12.45
N ARG A 427 20.41 1.94 11.49
CA ARG A 427 20.96 2.89 10.50
C ARG A 427 21.62 4.10 11.18
N MET A 428 21.04 4.58 12.27
CA MET A 428 21.54 5.74 13.03
C MET A 428 22.61 5.36 14.07
N LYS A 429 22.90 4.06 14.26
CA LYS A 429 23.82 3.55 15.30
C LYS A 429 23.46 4.02 16.71
N THR A 430 22.17 4.14 17.01
CA THR A 430 21.66 4.57 18.32
C THR A 430 21.28 3.40 19.22
N ILE A 431 21.32 2.18 18.71
CA ILE A 431 20.99 0.95 19.45
C ILE A 431 22.23 0.35 20.13
N SER A 432 22.04 -0.27 21.30
CA SER A 432 23.11 -1.02 21.98
C SER A 432 23.42 -2.33 21.25
N ASN A 433 24.64 -2.85 21.42
CA ASN A 433 25.02 -4.16 20.85
C ASN A 433 24.11 -5.29 21.32
N GLU A 434 23.73 -5.29 22.60
CA GLU A 434 22.83 -6.30 23.19
C GLU A 434 21.44 -6.27 22.53
N ALA A 435 20.86 -5.08 22.35
CA ALA A 435 19.57 -4.93 21.70
C ALA A 435 19.65 -5.30 20.21
N TYR A 436 20.75 -4.95 19.51
CA TYR A 436 20.98 -5.35 18.13
C TYR A 436 20.99 -6.88 17.95
N PHE A 437 21.74 -7.61 18.79
CA PHE A 437 21.78 -9.08 18.73
C PHE A 437 20.49 -9.76 19.18
N THR A 438 19.64 -9.06 19.94
CA THR A 438 18.30 -9.54 20.29
C THR A 438 17.38 -9.47 19.07
N ILE A 439 17.33 -8.30 18.41
CA ILE A 439 16.57 -8.09 17.17
C ILE A 439 16.99 -9.10 16.09
N LEU A 440 18.30 -9.29 15.89
CA LEU A 440 18.80 -10.25 14.90
C LEU A 440 18.28 -11.68 15.08
N ARG A 441 18.04 -12.11 16.32
CA ARG A 441 17.59 -13.48 16.63
C ARG A 441 16.09 -13.65 16.50
N GLU A 442 15.33 -12.58 16.75
CA GLU A 442 13.87 -12.61 16.80
C GLU A 442 13.22 -12.13 15.49
N PHE A 443 13.95 -11.38 14.66
CA PHE A 443 13.41 -10.76 13.47
C PHE A 443 13.17 -11.77 12.33
N ASP A 444 11.95 -11.74 11.78
CA ASP A 444 11.59 -12.51 10.59
C ASP A 444 12.07 -11.81 9.31
N PHE A 445 13.24 -12.20 8.82
CA PHE A 445 13.78 -11.70 7.56
C PHE A 445 13.08 -12.26 6.31
N GLU A 446 12.31 -13.34 6.44
CA GLU A 446 11.73 -14.04 5.29
C GLU A 446 10.50 -13.29 4.73
N ASN A 447 9.65 -12.79 5.64
CA ASN A 447 8.36 -12.20 5.30
C ASN A 447 8.33 -10.66 5.34
N ASN A 448 9.48 -10.01 5.43
CA ASN A 448 9.60 -8.55 5.50
C ASN A 448 10.21 -7.93 4.24
N GLY A 449 10.15 -6.59 4.15
CA GLY A 449 10.65 -5.85 3.00
C GLY A 449 12.17 -5.91 2.85
N ASP A 450 12.66 -5.79 1.61
CA ASP A 450 14.09 -5.94 1.28
C ASP A 450 14.97 -4.88 1.95
N TYR A 451 14.38 -3.77 2.39
CA TYR A 451 15.06 -2.73 3.16
C TYR A 451 15.56 -3.16 4.53
N PHE A 452 15.09 -4.29 5.05
CA PHE A 452 15.66 -4.92 6.25
C PHE A 452 17.00 -5.61 5.99
N ALA A 453 17.45 -5.75 4.74
CA ALA A 453 18.82 -6.17 4.44
C ALA A 453 19.87 -5.26 5.11
N ASP A 454 19.53 -3.99 5.37
CA ASP A 454 20.37 -3.06 6.12
C ASP A 454 20.73 -3.57 7.52
N VAL A 455 19.81 -4.26 8.20
CA VAL A 455 20.03 -4.84 9.54
C VAL A 455 21.23 -5.79 9.53
N LEU A 456 21.37 -6.57 8.45
CA LEU A 456 22.48 -7.49 8.25
C LEU A 456 23.71 -6.78 7.65
N PHE A 457 23.50 -5.84 6.71
CA PHE A 457 24.59 -5.20 5.98
C PHE A 457 25.54 -4.40 6.88
N TYR A 458 25.03 -3.62 7.83
CA TYR A 458 25.86 -2.75 8.66
C TYR A 458 26.93 -3.51 9.46
N TYR A 459 26.62 -4.76 9.86
CA TYR A 459 27.51 -5.63 10.62
C TYR A 459 27.84 -6.93 9.88
N PHE A 460 27.79 -6.91 8.53
CA PHE A 460 27.98 -8.11 7.71
C PHE A 460 29.34 -8.81 7.91
N GLU A 461 30.33 -8.08 8.42
CA GLU A 461 31.65 -8.60 8.79
C GLU A 461 31.61 -9.54 10.00
N ASN A 462 30.57 -9.46 10.85
CA ASN A 462 30.40 -10.30 12.03
C ASN A 462 29.89 -11.70 11.66
N ASP A 463 30.49 -12.75 12.25
CA ASP A 463 30.15 -14.13 11.91
C ASP A 463 28.74 -14.55 12.30
N ILE A 464 28.19 -14.01 13.39
CA ILE A 464 26.81 -14.30 13.80
C ILE A 464 25.85 -13.76 12.74
N VAL A 465 26.08 -12.53 12.28
CA VAL A 465 25.27 -11.86 11.25
C VAL A 465 25.33 -12.60 9.93
N PHE A 466 26.53 -13.01 9.51
CA PHE A 466 26.70 -13.78 8.29
C PHE A 466 26.05 -15.15 8.36
N ASN A 467 26.11 -15.83 9.52
CA ASN A 467 25.46 -17.12 9.71
C ASN A 467 23.93 -17.00 9.63
N ILE A 468 23.34 -15.90 10.13
CA ILE A 468 21.92 -15.60 9.95
C ILE A 468 21.61 -15.43 8.47
N PHE A 469 22.37 -14.60 7.74
CA PHE A 469 22.20 -14.43 6.29
C PHE A 469 22.30 -15.76 5.52
N LEU A 470 23.27 -16.61 5.89
CA LEU A 470 23.44 -17.94 5.33
C LEU A 470 22.24 -18.86 5.60
N SER A 471 21.55 -18.68 6.72
CA SER A 471 20.38 -19.48 7.10
C SER A 471 19.13 -19.16 6.29
N LEU A 472 19.05 -17.95 5.71
CA LEU A 472 17.90 -17.47 4.93
C LEU A 472 17.64 -18.31 3.68
N GLN A 473 16.39 -18.29 3.19
CA GLN A 473 16.04 -18.88 1.91
C GLN A 473 16.78 -18.19 0.76
N THR A 474 17.08 -18.97 -0.27
CA THR A 474 17.81 -18.49 -1.45
C THR A 474 17.15 -17.27 -2.11
N ARG A 475 15.81 -17.27 -2.22
CA ARG A 475 15.06 -16.12 -2.76
C ARG A 475 15.30 -14.84 -1.96
N VAL A 476 15.38 -14.94 -0.63
CA VAL A 476 15.59 -13.77 0.24
C VAL A 476 17.04 -13.30 0.18
N GLN A 477 18.00 -14.22 0.14
CA GLN A 477 19.41 -13.89 -0.11
C GLN A 477 19.56 -13.11 -1.41
N ASP A 478 18.93 -13.55 -2.50
CA ASP A 478 19.03 -12.90 -3.80
C ASP A 478 18.44 -11.48 -3.77
N ARG A 479 17.24 -11.29 -3.19
CA ARG A 479 16.63 -9.96 -3.00
C ARG A 479 17.50 -9.04 -2.14
N PHE A 480 18.05 -9.56 -1.04
CA PHE A 480 18.90 -8.77 -0.14
C PHE A 480 20.22 -8.38 -0.81
N ILE A 481 20.84 -9.28 -1.58
CA ILE A 481 22.03 -8.97 -2.37
C ILE A 481 21.72 -7.88 -3.40
N GLU A 482 20.61 -8.00 -4.12
CA GLU A 482 20.11 -6.97 -5.06
C GLU A 482 19.90 -5.62 -4.39
N TYR A 483 19.26 -5.60 -3.22
CA TYR A 483 19.06 -4.37 -2.47
C TYR A 483 20.40 -3.76 -2.02
N MET A 484 21.25 -4.55 -1.37
CA MET A 484 22.50 -4.06 -0.78
C MET A 484 23.48 -3.54 -1.84
N GLN A 485 23.63 -4.25 -2.97
CA GLN A 485 24.54 -3.86 -4.05
C GLN A 485 24.13 -2.54 -4.72
N ASN A 486 22.83 -2.24 -4.77
CA ASN A 486 22.31 -1.06 -5.43
C ASN A 486 22.25 0.14 -4.47
N LYS A 487 21.97 -0.10 -3.18
CA LYS A 487 21.84 0.97 -2.18
C LYS A 487 23.18 1.42 -1.60
N HIS A 488 24.08 0.48 -1.30
CA HIS A 488 25.28 0.79 -0.52
C HIS A 488 26.52 0.91 -1.39
N VAL A 489 27.07 2.12 -1.48
CA VAL A 489 28.34 2.39 -2.16
C VAL A 489 29.50 1.56 -1.57
N THR A 490 29.42 1.21 -0.28
CA THR A 490 30.44 0.39 0.41
C THR A 490 30.21 -1.12 0.30
N TYR A 491 29.22 -1.58 -0.48
CA TYR A 491 28.92 -3.01 -0.65
C TYR A 491 30.16 -3.80 -1.05
N GLY A 492 30.84 -3.36 -2.11
CA GLY A 492 32.01 -4.06 -2.64
C GLY A 492 33.15 -4.15 -1.62
N SER A 493 33.43 -3.06 -0.89
CA SER A 493 34.52 -3.02 0.08
C SER A 493 34.24 -3.87 1.33
N LYS A 494 33.00 -3.92 1.82
CA LYS A 494 32.61 -4.76 2.97
C LYS A 494 32.64 -6.25 2.63
N VAL A 495 32.05 -6.63 1.50
CA VAL A 495 32.03 -8.02 1.05
C VAL A 495 33.44 -8.53 0.77
N SER A 496 34.26 -7.74 0.08
CA SER A 496 35.66 -8.11 -0.19
C SER A 496 36.47 -8.25 1.10
N MET A 497 36.33 -7.34 2.07
CA MET A 497 37.05 -7.43 3.35
C MET A 497 36.74 -8.73 4.08
N ARG A 498 35.49 -9.17 4.12
CA ARG A 498 35.13 -10.45 4.76
C ARG A 498 35.72 -11.66 4.03
N ILE A 499 35.65 -11.68 2.70
CA ILE A 499 36.03 -12.85 1.90
C ILE A 499 37.55 -12.98 1.77
N LEU A 500 38.27 -11.87 1.56
CA LEU A 500 39.73 -11.89 1.40
C LEU A 500 40.47 -12.20 2.71
N ASN A 501 39.81 -12.04 3.86
CA ASN A 501 40.38 -12.35 5.18
C ASN A 501 40.15 -13.81 5.64
N LEU A 502 39.65 -14.70 4.78
CA LEU A 502 39.42 -16.11 5.15
C LEU A 502 40.73 -16.91 5.10
N ASP A 503 40.96 -17.75 6.12
CA ASP A 503 42.17 -18.58 6.22
C ASP A 503 42.26 -19.66 5.12
N SER A 504 41.12 -20.21 4.69
CA SER A 504 41.07 -21.24 3.66
C SER A 504 39.71 -21.30 2.96
N TYR A 505 39.73 -21.27 1.63
CA TYR A 505 38.54 -21.40 0.78
C TYR A 505 38.11 -22.86 0.56
N GLU A 506 39.05 -23.81 0.57
CA GLU A 506 38.80 -25.23 0.27
C GLU A 506 37.96 -25.91 1.37
N ALA A 507 38.20 -25.51 2.63
CA ALA A 507 37.51 -26.03 3.82
C ALA A 507 36.04 -25.58 3.91
N LEU A 508 35.61 -24.62 3.07
CA LEU A 508 34.24 -24.09 3.10
C LEU A 508 33.22 -25.15 2.64
N SER A 509 32.02 -25.09 3.21
CA SER A 509 30.90 -25.93 2.81
C SER A 509 30.32 -25.48 1.46
N PHE A 510 29.65 -26.40 0.75
CA PHE A 510 29.00 -26.09 -0.53
C PHE A 510 28.03 -24.89 -0.42
N LYS A 511 27.29 -24.81 0.69
CA LYS A 511 26.33 -23.72 0.96
C LYS A 511 27.04 -22.36 1.09
N ILE A 512 28.13 -22.29 1.85
CA ILE A 512 28.90 -21.06 2.06
C ILE A 512 29.52 -20.59 0.75
N ILE A 513 30.14 -21.51 0.00
CA ILE A 513 30.73 -21.21 -1.31
C ILE A 513 29.68 -20.64 -2.25
N SER A 514 28.49 -21.25 -2.31
CA SER A 514 27.40 -20.78 -3.16
C SER A 514 26.96 -19.35 -2.82
N VAL A 515 26.90 -19.01 -1.53
CA VAL A 515 26.56 -17.64 -1.09
C VAL A 515 27.68 -16.64 -1.39
N TYR A 516 28.95 -17.00 -1.20
CA TYR A 516 30.06 -16.09 -1.53
C TYR A 516 30.15 -15.79 -3.02
N ILE A 517 29.94 -16.79 -3.88
CA ILE A 517 29.88 -16.57 -5.34
C ILE A 517 28.80 -15.55 -5.68
N LYS A 518 27.61 -15.68 -5.10
CA LYS A 518 26.50 -14.73 -5.29
C LYS A 518 26.83 -13.32 -4.80
N LEU A 519 27.53 -13.20 -3.68
CA LEU A 519 27.94 -11.90 -3.13
C LEU A 519 29.01 -11.21 -3.98
N ILE A 520 29.97 -11.96 -4.51
CA ILE A 520 31.07 -11.45 -5.34
C ILE A 520 30.60 -11.05 -6.73
N TYR A 521 29.66 -11.81 -7.31
CA TYR A 521 29.26 -11.65 -8.71
C TYR A 521 28.85 -10.21 -9.08
N PRO A 522 28.00 -9.49 -8.30
CA PRO A 522 27.74 -8.06 -8.49
C PRO A 522 28.98 -7.15 -8.51
N ILE A 523 29.98 -7.45 -7.68
CA ILE A 523 31.21 -6.67 -7.56
C ILE A 523 32.01 -6.77 -8.85
N ILE A 524 32.09 -7.98 -9.41
CA ILE A 524 32.74 -8.22 -10.70
C ILE A 524 31.96 -7.55 -11.81
N GLN A 525 30.65 -7.77 -11.91
CA GLN A 525 29.84 -7.21 -13.00
C GLN A 525 29.87 -5.67 -13.06
N LYS A 526 29.78 -5.01 -11.90
CA LYS A 526 29.68 -3.54 -11.80
C LYS A 526 30.98 -2.85 -11.41
N LYS A 527 32.09 -3.60 -11.26
CA LYS A 527 33.41 -3.11 -10.83
C LYS A 527 33.33 -2.25 -9.55
N LEU A 528 32.73 -2.80 -8.49
CA LEU A 528 32.38 -2.05 -7.26
C LEU A 528 33.56 -1.80 -6.28
N ILE A 529 34.79 -2.19 -6.62
CA ILE A 529 35.99 -1.97 -5.81
C ILE A 529 37.20 -1.61 -6.68
N SER A 530 38.23 -1.03 -6.05
CA SER A 530 39.47 -0.61 -6.72
C SER A 530 40.47 -1.77 -6.94
N ASP A 531 41.31 -1.60 -7.97
CA ASP A 531 42.42 -2.47 -8.35
C ASP A 531 43.65 -2.11 -7.48
N PRO A 532 43.95 -2.87 -6.40
CA PRO A 532 44.35 -4.27 -6.50
C PRO A 532 43.38 -5.31 -5.92
N LYS A 533 42.46 -4.89 -5.04
CA LYS A 533 41.51 -5.82 -4.39
C LYS A 533 40.53 -6.45 -5.39
N TYR A 534 40.19 -5.71 -6.44
CA TYR A 534 39.35 -6.19 -7.53
C TYR A 534 39.93 -7.44 -8.20
N THR A 535 41.21 -7.37 -8.61
CA THR A 535 41.94 -8.48 -9.23
C THR A 535 42.06 -9.69 -8.31
N GLU A 536 42.37 -9.46 -7.04
CA GLU A 536 42.42 -10.53 -6.03
C GLU A 536 41.06 -11.24 -5.88
N LEU A 537 39.97 -10.47 -5.84
CA LEU A 537 38.61 -11.00 -5.69
C LEU A 537 38.16 -11.79 -6.92
N ILE A 538 38.60 -11.44 -8.14
CA ILE A 538 38.39 -12.27 -9.34
C ILE A 538 39.05 -13.64 -9.16
N GLY A 539 40.29 -13.67 -8.65
CA GLY A 539 40.97 -14.92 -8.32
C GLY A 539 40.19 -15.78 -7.34
N VAL A 540 39.69 -15.18 -6.26
CA VAL A 540 38.87 -15.88 -5.26
C VAL A 540 37.54 -16.37 -5.84
N TYR A 541 36.87 -15.57 -6.67
CA TYR A 541 35.64 -15.97 -7.36
C TYR A 541 35.84 -17.25 -8.19
N LEU A 542 36.93 -17.29 -8.97
CA LEU A 542 37.29 -18.43 -9.80
C LEU A 542 37.61 -19.68 -8.95
N GLN A 543 38.38 -19.52 -7.87
CA GLN A 543 38.70 -20.61 -6.95
C GLN A 543 37.45 -21.17 -6.27
N LEU A 544 36.59 -20.31 -5.73
CA LEU A 544 35.33 -20.71 -5.09
C LEU A 544 34.42 -21.45 -6.07
N GLY A 545 34.31 -20.98 -7.30
CA GLY A 545 33.51 -21.64 -8.32
C GLY A 545 34.03 -23.02 -8.69
N LEU A 546 35.35 -23.21 -8.81
CA LEU A 546 35.94 -24.55 -8.98
C LEU A 546 35.67 -25.46 -7.78
N PHE A 547 35.81 -24.95 -6.54
CA PHE A 547 35.49 -25.74 -5.35
C PHE A 547 34.01 -26.12 -5.31
N LYS A 548 33.10 -25.21 -5.69
CA LYS A 548 31.67 -25.50 -5.82
C LYS A 548 31.45 -26.62 -6.84
N PHE A 549 32.06 -26.49 -8.01
CA PHE A 549 31.94 -27.44 -9.10
C PHE A 549 32.46 -28.83 -8.70
N ASN A 550 33.66 -28.91 -8.13
CA ASN A 550 34.30 -30.17 -7.70
C ASN A 550 33.59 -30.82 -6.49
N LYS A 551 32.87 -30.05 -5.66
CA LYS A 551 32.05 -30.61 -4.57
C LYS A 551 30.71 -31.14 -5.06
N LYS A 552 30.15 -30.56 -6.14
CA LYS A 552 28.88 -31.00 -6.73
C LYS A 552 29.06 -32.17 -7.70
N TYR A 553 30.15 -32.16 -8.46
CA TYR A 553 30.42 -33.12 -9.51
C TYR A 553 31.74 -33.85 -9.26
N MET A 554 31.81 -35.11 -9.68
CA MET A 554 33.09 -35.82 -9.78
C MET A 554 33.72 -35.48 -11.13
N PRO A 555 34.72 -34.58 -11.21
CA PRO A 555 35.14 -33.99 -12.48
C PRO A 555 35.75 -35.01 -13.45
N SER A 556 36.25 -36.14 -12.93
CA SER A 556 36.76 -37.27 -13.71
C SER A 556 35.73 -37.94 -14.62
N PHE A 557 34.43 -37.65 -14.44
CA PHE A 557 33.34 -38.23 -15.23
C PHE A 557 32.67 -37.23 -16.18
N ILE A 558 33.12 -35.97 -16.21
CA ILE A 558 32.53 -34.93 -17.06
C ILE A 558 33.19 -34.94 -18.43
N LYS A 559 32.36 -35.03 -19.47
CA LYS A 559 32.77 -34.92 -20.88
C LYS A 559 32.44 -33.55 -21.45
N GLU A 560 33.11 -33.22 -22.54
CA GLU A 560 32.96 -31.96 -23.28
C GLU A 560 31.52 -31.75 -23.73
N ASP A 561 30.90 -32.80 -24.28
CA ASP A 561 29.54 -32.77 -24.87
C ASP A 561 28.39 -32.93 -23.85
N ASP A 562 28.66 -32.97 -22.55
CA ASP A 562 27.60 -33.14 -21.54
C ASP A 562 26.74 -31.86 -21.42
N GLU A 563 25.44 -31.96 -21.71
CA GLU A 563 24.50 -30.82 -21.78
C GLU A 563 23.70 -30.54 -20.48
N PHE A 564 23.89 -31.31 -19.40
CA PHE A 564 23.05 -31.27 -18.19
C PHE A 564 23.45 -30.21 -17.13
N PHE A 565 23.97 -29.05 -17.53
CA PHE A 565 24.46 -28.01 -16.60
C PHE A 565 23.57 -26.77 -16.58
N LEU A 566 23.40 -26.16 -15.39
CA LEU A 566 22.75 -24.85 -15.28
C LEU A 566 23.63 -23.75 -15.89
N ALA A 567 23.03 -22.64 -16.32
CA ALA A 567 23.73 -21.54 -16.99
C ALA A 567 24.93 -20.99 -16.19
N ASP A 568 24.82 -20.90 -14.86
CA ASP A 568 25.89 -20.44 -13.96
C ASP A 568 26.98 -21.51 -13.70
N GLU A 569 26.71 -22.77 -14.07
CA GLU A 569 27.63 -23.91 -13.89
C GLU A 569 28.42 -24.23 -15.16
N ILE A 570 27.88 -23.86 -16.33
CA ILE A 570 28.55 -23.99 -17.62
C ILE A 570 29.90 -23.27 -17.59
N PHE A 571 29.94 -22.03 -17.10
CA PHE A 571 31.19 -21.27 -17.00
C PHE A 571 32.27 -22.04 -16.21
N PHE A 572 31.93 -22.57 -15.03
CA PHE A 572 32.90 -23.29 -14.20
C PHE A 572 33.27 -24.67 -14.73
N LYS A 573 32.39 -25.34 -15.50
CA LYS A 573 32.73 -26.54 -16.28
C LYS A 573 33.84 -26.24 -17.28
N TYR A 574 33.63 -25.26 -18.15
CA TYR A 574 34.61 -24.92 -19.18
C TYR A 574 35.90 -24.35 -18.57
N TYR A 575 35.81 -23.62 -17.46
CA TYR A 575 36.98 -23.17 -16.72
C TYR A 575 37.79 -24.35 -16.13
N TYR A 576 37.13 -25.34 -15.53
CA TYR A 576 37.79 -26.57 -15.09
C TYR A 576 38.47 -27.29 -16.26
N MET A 577 37.78 -27.43 -17.40
CA MET A 577 38.34 -28.05 -18.60
C MET A 577 39.57 -27.29 -19.11
N ALA A 578 39.55 -25.96 -19.10
CA ALA A 578 40.71 -25.16 -19.45
C ALA A 578 41.89 -25.51 -18.54
N LEU A 579 41.68 -25.54 -17.21
CA LEU A 579 42.73 -25.93 -16.26
C LEU A 579 43.27 -27.34 -16.47
N GLU A 580 42.44 -28.32 -16.88
CA GLU A 580 42.94 -29.64 -17.29
C GLU A 580 43.86 -29.55 -18.51
N LYS A 581 43.52 -28.70 -19.49
CA LYS A 581 44.38 -28.48 -20.68
C LYS A 581 45.71 -27.80 -20.32
N LEU A 582 45.74 -26.95 -19.29
CA LEU A 582 46.98 -26.31 -18.81
C LEU A 582 48.04 -27.32 -18.39
N LYS A 583 47.65 -28.50 -17.89
CA LYS A 583 48.57 -29.58 -17.51
C LYS A 583 49.36 -30.13 -18.71
N PHE A 584 48.83 -29.97 -19.93
CA PHE A 584 49.43 -30.49 -21.16
C PHE A 584 50.10 -29.40 -21.99
N SER A 585 49.46 -28.23 -22.16
CA SER A 585 50.03 -27.10 -22.89
C SER A 585 49.41 -25.77 -22.49
N LYS A 586 50.24 -24.72 -22.39
CA LYS A 586 49.78 -23.34 -22.27
C LYS A 586 48.89 -22.92 -23.45
N SER A 587 49.20 -23.37 -24.67
CA SER A 587 48.41 -23.03 -25.87
C SER A 587 47.00 -23.62 -25.82
N LEU A 588 46.86 -24.87 -25.35
CA LEU A 588 45.56 -25.52 -25.19
C LEU A 588 44.73 -24.88 -24.07
N TYR A 589 45.36 -24.44 -22.99
CA TYR A 589 44.68 -23.64 -21.96
C TYR A 589 44.18 -22.31 -22.52
N VAL A 590 45.04 -21.55 -23.21
CA VAL A 590 44.67 -20.25 -23.80
C VAL A 590 43.53 -20.41 -24.81
N SER A 591 43.59 -21.42 -25.67
CA SER A 591 42.51 -21.77 -26.59
C SER A 591 41.19 -22.03 -25.85
N LYS A 592 41.21 -22.80 -24.76
CA LYS A 592 39.99 -23.12 -23.99
C LYS A 592 39.48 -21.95 -23.15
N VAL A 593 40.36 -21.10 -22.63
CA VAL A 593 39.96 -19.85 -21.96
C VAL A 593 39.35 -18.85 -22.95
N ARG A 594 39.77 -18.85 -24.22
CA ARG A 594 39.15 -18.03 -25.27
C ARG A 594 37.72 -18.47 -25.58
N GLU A 595 37.40 -19.77 -25.52
CA GLU A 595 36.02 -20.24 -25.64
C GLU A 595 35.10 -19.74 -24.50
N LEU A 596 35.67 -19.40 -23.34
CA LEU A 596 34.91 -18.81 -22.23
C LEU A 596 34.48 -17.36 -22.52
N ILE A 597 35.08 -16.66 -23.48
CA ILE A 597 34.80 -15.25 -23.77
C ILE A 597 33.32 -15.04 -24.11
N SER A 598 32.70 -15.97 -24.84
CA SER A 598 31.29 -15.89 -25.20
C SER A 598 30.33 -16.21 -24.03
N MET A 599 30.85 -16.79 -22.94
CA MET A 599 30.08 -17.27 -21.79
C MET A 599 30.22 -16.36 -20.56
N VAL A 600 31.18 -15.44 -20.56
CA VAL A 600 31.50 -14.58 -19.41
C VAL A 600 30.99 -13.17 -19.64
N PRO A 601 30.22 -12.59 -18.71
CA PRO A 601 29.67 -11.25 -18.87
C PRO A 601 30.69 -10.10 -18.68
N ASN A 602 31.94 -10.37 -18.28
CA ASN A 602 32.97 -9.35 -18.02
C ASN A 602 34.37 -9.76 -18.51
N SER A 603 34.99 -8.94 -19.36
CA SER A 603 36.33 -9.14 -19.93
C SER A 603 37.46 -9.19 -18.90
N ASP A 604 37.29 -8.57 -17.72
CA ASP A 604 38.31 -8.54 -16.67
C ASP A 604 38.62 -9.95 -16.11
N VAL A 605 37.62 -10.84 -16.07
CA VAL A 605 37.81 -12.24 -15.61
C VAL A 605 38.68 -13.01 -16.60
N ILE A 606 38.47 -12.81 -17.90
CA ILE A 606 39.29 -13.41 -18.95
C ILE A 606 40.72 -12.85 -18.89
N SER A 607 40.85 -11.53 -18.76
CA SER A 607 42.14 -10.86 -18.60
C SER A 607 42.92 -11.41 -17.39
N TYR A 608 42.23 -11.69 -16.28
CA TYR A 608 42.83 -12.33 -15.12
C TYR A 608 43.32 -13.76 -15.43
N LEU A 609 42.50 -14.58 -16.12
CA LEU A 609 42.86 -15.95 -16.49
C LEU A 609 44.05 -16.04 -17.44
N LEU A 610 44.29 -15.00 -18.24
CA LEU A 610 45.42 -14.89 -19.16
C LEU A 610 46.67 -14.27 -18.50
N LYS A 611 46.54 -13.65 -17.33
CA LYS A 611 47.63 -12.99 -16.60
C LYS A 611 48.71 -14.00 -16.19
N GLY A 612 49.95 -13.78 -16.63
CA GLY A 612 51.10 -14.66 -16.33
C GLY A 612 51.33 -15.80 -17.34
N LEU A 613 50.52 -15.90 -18.40
CA LEU A 613 50.79 -16.75 -19.57
C LEU A 613 51.60 -16.04 -20.65
N GLU A 614 51.89 -14.75 -20.46
CA GLU A 614 52.85 -13.97 -21.24
C GLU A 614 54.26 -14.54 -21.06
N SER A 615 54.60 -15.53 -21.87
CA SER A 615 55.99 -15.93 -22.13
C SER A 615 56.27 -15.82 -23.64
N THR A 616 56.55 -14.57 -24.04
CA THR A 616 57.61 -14.07 -24.94
C THR A 616 57.82 -14.71 -26.32
N ARG A 617 57.22 -14.09 -27.34
CA ARG A 617 57.97 -13.60 -28.52
C ARG A 617 57.72 -12.09 -28.58
N ASN A 618 58.75 -11.25 -28.64
CA ASN A 618 58.56 -9.80 -28.75
C ASN A 618 57.92 -9.50 -30.11
N LEU A 619 56.94 -8.59 -30.16
CA LEU A 619 56.33 -8.08 -31.39
C LEU A 619 57.39 -7.58 -32.38
N GLU A 620 58.51 -7.02 -31.87
CA GLU A 620 59.65 -6.61 -32.70
C GLU A 620 60.38 -7.79 -33.36
N ASP A 621 60.47 -8.95 -32.71
CA ASP A 621 61.10 -10.14 -33.29
C ASP A 621 60.22 -10.75 -34.38
N VAL A 622 58.90 -10.77 -34.16
CA VAL A 622 57.91 -11.22 -35.15
C VAL A 622 57.92 -10.31 -36.38
N HIS A 623 57.98 -8.99 -36.17
CA HIS A 623 58.06 -8.02 -37.25
C HIS A 623 59.32 -8.25 -38.10
N LYS A 624 60.47 -8.45 -37.45
CA LYS A 624 61.76 -8.69 -38.11
C LYS A 624 61.81 -10.00 -38.89
N ASP A 625 61.15 -11.04 -38.40
CA ASP A 625 61.04 -12.33 -39.10
C ASP A 625 60.14 -12.24 -40.33
N LEU A 626 59.00 -11.54 -40.22
CA LEU A 626 58.10 -11.28 -41.34
C LEU A 626 58.77 -10.41 -42.41
N GLU A 627 59.49 -9.34 -42.02
CA GLU A 627 60.29 -8.52 -42.95
C GLU A 627 61.34 -9.36 -43.68
N GLN A 628 62.05 -10.27 -42.99
CA GLN A 628 63.01 -11.17 -43.63
C GLN A 628 62.35 -12.14 -44.61
N ILE A 629 61.17 -12.66 -44.30
CA ILE A 629 60.45 -13.61 -45.16
C ILE A 629 59.93 -12.93 -46.42
N VAL A 630 59.43 -11.69 -46.29
CA VAL A 630 59.06 -10.84 -47.43
C VAL A 630 60.27 -10.56 -48.31
N GLN A 631 61.40 -10.14 -47.72
CA GLN A 631 62.64 -9.88 -48.49
C GLN A 631 63.20 -11.12 -49.20
N LYS A 632 63.11 -12.30 -48.57
CA LYS A 632 63.65 -13.56 -49.12
C LYS A 632 62.66 -14.36 -49.97
N LYS A 633 61.40 -13.90 -50.08
CA LYS A 633 60.31 -14.58 -50.79
C LYS A 633 60.05 -16.02 -50.32
N GLU A 634 60.18 -16.29 -49.02
CA GLU A 634 60.07 -17.63 -48.44
C GLU A 634 58.63 -17.98 -48.01
N TRP A 635 57.70 -18.01 -48.98
CA TRP A 635 56.25 -18.19 -48.77
C TRP A 635 55.86 -19.29 -47.76
N LYS A 636 56.48 -20.47 -47.83
CA LYS A 636 56.12 -21.61 -46.94
C LYS A 636 56.30 -21.30 -45.45
N LYS A 637 57.17 -20.34 -45.10
CA LYS A 637 57.40 -19.93 -43.72
C LYS A 637 56.36 -18.93 -43.21
N VAL A 638 55.60 -18.29 -44.10
CA VAL A 638 54.50 -17.38 -43.72
C VAL A 638 53.39 -18.17 -43.06
N ASP A 639 52.98 -19.30 -43.65
CA ASP A 639 51.94 -20.18 -43.08
C ASP A 639 52.39 -20.83 -41.76
N ASP A 640 53.69 -21.14 -41.63
CA ASP A 640 54.27 -21.66 -40.38
C ASP A 640 54.26 -20.59 -39.28
N ILE A 641 54.62 -19.34 -39.60
CA ILE A 641 54.54 -18.21 -38.65
C ILE A 641 53.09 -17.84 -38.36
N GLN A 642 52.19 -17.88 -39.33
CA GLN A 642 50.76 -17.66 -39.10
C GLN A 642 50.23 -18.71 -38.12
N ARG A 643 50.54 -19.99 -38.35
CA ARG A 643 50.15 -21.09 -37.44
C ARG A 643 50.78 -20.91 -36.06
N GLU A 644 52.05 -20.53 -36.00
CA GLU A 644 52.75 -20.23 -34.75
C GLU A 644 52.12 -19.03 -34.01
N LEU A 645 51.77 -17.93 -34.69
CA LEU A 645 51.17 -16.74 -34.07
C LEU A 645 49.72 -16.99 -33.61
N LEU A 646 48.96 -17.79 -34.36
CA LEU A 646 47.64 -18.30 -33.98
C LEU A 646 47.71 -19.22 -32.75
N GLU A 647 48.78 -20.03 -32.64
CA GLU A 647 49.02 -20.97 -31.54
C GLU A 647 49.68 -20.35 -30.28
N TYR A 648 50.54 -19.33 -30.43
CA TYR A 648 51.41 -18.76 -29.38
C TYR A 648 51.07 -17.34 -28.93
N SER A 649 49.87 -16.84 -29.25
CA SER A 649 49.29 -15.64 -28.63
C SER A 649 50.01 -14.30 -28.90
N VAL A 650 49.92 -13.82 -30.14
CA VAL A 650 49.80 -12.37 -30.36
C VAL A 650 48.77 -12.12 -31.46
N TYR A 651 47.49 -12.14 -31.10
CA TYR A 651 46.52 -11.35 -31.84
C TYR A 651 46.78 -9.92 -31.43
N SER A 652 47.41 -9.16 -32.31
CA SER A 652 47.39 -7.72 -32.26
C SER A 652 46.84 -7.27 -33.60
N GLU A 653 46.10 -6.16 -33.59
CA GLU A 653 45.64 -5.50 -34.81
C GLU A 653 46.79 -5.37 -35.83
N LYS A 654 47.99 -5.01 -35.34
CA LYS A 654 49.22 -4.91 -36.14
C LYS A 654 49.62 -6.22 -36.82
N ILE A 655 49.50 -7.38 -36.16
CA ILE A 655 49.87 -8.67 -36.77
C ILE A 655 48.91 -9.08 -37.87
N TYR A 656 47.60 -8.85 -37.68
CA TYR A 656 46.62 -9.09 -38.75
C TYR A 656 46.89 -8.23 -39.97
N LEU A 657 47.20 -6.94 -39.76
CA LEU A 657 47.58 -6.02 -40.81
C LEU A 657 48.87 -6.44 -41.51
N LEU A 658 49.91 -6.82 -40.75
CA LEU A 658 51.20 -7.30 -41.27
C LEU A 658 51.05 -8.60 -42.07
N LEU A 659 50.31 -9.59 -41.56
CA LEU A 659 50.07 -10.83 -42.29
C LEU A 659 49.27 -10.58 -43.57
N ALA A 660 48.25 -9.72 -43.51
CA ALA A 660 47.49 -9.32 -44.69
C ALA A 660 48.37 -8.65 -45.75
N LEU A 661 49.20 -7.69 -45.34
CA LEU A 661 50.23 -7.06 -46.14
C LEU A 661 51.15 -8.09 -46.81
N VAL A 662 51.66 -9.05 -46.03
CA VAL A 662 52.53 -10.12 -46.53
C VAL A 662 51.80 -10.97 -47.58
N TYR A 663 50.57 -11.41 -47.30
CA TYR A 663 49.76 -12.16 -48.27
C TYR A 663 49.48 -11.36 -49.54
N PHE A 664 49.25 -10.06 -49.40
CA PHE A 664 49.02 -9.16 -50.53
C PHE A 664 50.27 -9.02 -51.42
N GLU A 665 51.45 -8.81 -50.83
CA GLU A 665 52.75 -8.74 -51.54
C GLU A 665 53.08 -10.04 -52.30
N PHE A 666 52.60 -11.19 -51.81
CA PHE A 666 52.74 -12.48 -52.49
C PHE A 666 51.63 -12.78 -53.51
N ASN A 667 50.78 -11.81 -53.83
CA ASN A 667 49.65 -11.93 -54.77
C ASN A 667 48.57 -12.94 -54.33
N GLU A 668 48.48 -13.22 -53.03
CA GLU A 668 47.56 -14.17 -52.40
C GLU A 668 46.37 -13.41 -51.79
N ILE A 669 45.67 -12.68 -52.66
CA ILE A 669 44.68 -11.66 -52.31
C ILE A 669 43.51 -12.23 -51.49
N ASN A 670 43.11 -13.47 -51.77
CA ASN A 670 42.04 -14.14 -51.01
C ASN A 670 42.47 -14.50 -49.59
N ASN A 671 43.74 -14.87 -49.38
CA ASN A 671 44.28 -15.17 -48.06
C ASN A 671 44.47 -13.88 -47.24
N SER A 672 44.92 -12.80 -47.87
CA SER A 672 44.94 -11.46 -47.26
C SER A 672 43.54 -11.03 -46.82
N LYS A 673 42.52 -11.25 -47.65
CA LYS A 673 41.12 -10.95 -47.31
C LYS A 673 40.65 -11.77 -46.12
N TYR A 674 40.93 -13.08 -46.10
CA TYR A 674 40.51 -13.97 -45.03
C TYR A 674 41.12 -13.56 -43.68
N ILE A 675 42.43 -13.27 -43.67
CA ILE A 675 43.15 -12.81 -42.48
C ILE A 675 42.58 -11.49 -41.94
N LEU A 676 42.23 -10.54 -42.80
CA LEU A 676 41.62 -9.27 -42.36
C LEU A 676 40.20 -9.46 -41.82
N LEU A 677 39.40 -10.35 -42.42
CA LEU A 677 38.06 -10.69 -41.91
C LEU A 677 38.14 -11.38 -40.54
N GLU A 678 39.11 -12.28 -40.37
CA GLU A 678 39.42 -12.89 -39.08
C GLU A 678 39.86 -11.81 -38.07
N GLY A 679 40.76 -10.91 -38.49
CA GLY A 679 41.18 -9.76 -37.68
C GLY A 679 40.02 -8.88 -37.23
N LEU A 680 39.04 -8.62 -38.10
CA LEU A 680 37.85 -7.82 -37.79
C LEU A 680 36.89 -8.53 -36.81
N HIS A 681 36.86 -9.87 -36.82
CA HIS A 681 36.16 -10.64 -35.80
C HIS A 681 36.77 -10.44 -34.41
N HIS A 682 38.09 -10.27 -34.33
CA HIS A 682 38.81 -10.03 -33.08
C HIS A 682 38.91 -8.53 -32.69
N TYR A 683 38.93 -7.63 -33.67
CA TYR A 683 39.02 -6.18 -33.51
C TYR A 683 37.93 -5.48 -34.33
N PRO A 684 36.66 -5.59 -33.92
CA PRO A 684 35.53 -5.05 -34.67
C PRO A 684 35.54 -3.51 -34.80
N GLU A 685 36.28 -2.83 -33.92
CA GLU A 685 36.46 -1.37 -33.90
C GLU A 685 37.73 -0.92 -34.68
N SER A 686 38.50 -1.84 -35.27
CA SER A 686 39.75 -1.51 -35.96
C SER A 686 39.51 -0.84 -37.32
N TYR A 687 39.77 0.46 -37.37
CA TYR A 687 39.72 1.23 -38.62
C TYR A 687 40.80 0.80 -39.61
N ALA A 688 42.00 0.48 -39.13
CA ALA A 688 43.11 0.10 -39.99
C ALA A 688 42.82 -1.22 -40.73
N ILE A 689 42.25 -2.22 -40.05
CA ILE A 689 41.84 -3.48 -40.70
C ILE A 689 40.72 -3.21 -41.70
N TYR A 690 39.78 -2.32 -41.37
CA TYR A 690 38.69 -1.94 -42.26
C TYR A 690 39.18 -1.29 -43.57
N GLU A 691 40.09 -0.31 -43.49
CA GLU A 691 40.67 0.35 -44.67
C GLU A 691 41.49 -0.62 -45.53
N TYR A 692 42.26 -1.51 -44.89
CA TYR A 692 43.02 -2.53 -45.62
C TYR A 692 42.11 -3.54 -46.34
N LEU A 693 41.02 -3.94 -45.68
CA LEU A 693 40.03 -4.84 -46.27
C LEU A 693 39.35 -4.17 -47.47
N LYS A 694 39.00 -2.88 -47.35
CA LYS A 694 38.47 -2.07 -48.45
C LYS A 694 39.43 -2.02 -49.64
N MET A 695 40.71 -1.77 -49.41
CA MET A 695 41.74 -1.81 -50.45
C MET A 695 41.77 -3.18 -51.16
N ILE A 696 41.71 -4.29 -50.41
CA ILE A 696 41.66 -5.66 -50.97
C ILE A 696 40.41 -5.88 -51.83
N TYR A 697 39.24 -5.39 -51.39
CA TYR A 697 38.00 -5.52 -52.15
C TYR A 697 38.00 -4.68 -53.44
N ASP A 698 38.64 -3.50 -53.42
CA ASP A 698 38.84 -2.67 -54.60
C ASP A 698 39.75 -3.37 -55.63
N VAL A 699 40.85 -3.99 -55.18
CA VAL A 699 41.76 -4.78 -56.04
C VAL A 699 41.05 -6.01 -56.64
N LEU A 700 40.12 -6.64 -55.91
CA LEU A 700 39.33 -7.79 -56.40
C LEU A 700 38.22 -7.39 -57.38
N GLY A 701 38.04 -6.09 -57.69
CA GLY A 701 37.01 -5.61 -58.62
C GLY A 701 35.58 -5.83 -58.12
N VAL A 702 35.39 -6.07 -56.82
CA VAL A 702 34.07 -6.28 -56.22
C VAL A 702 33.50 -4.93 -55.83
N GLY A 703 33.05 -4.18 -56.82
CA GLY A 703 32.41 -2.87 -56.60
C GLY A 703 31.07 -3.01 -55.88
N ASN A 704 31.05 -2.86 -54.55
CA ASN A 704 30.05 -2.05 -53.84
C ASN A 704 30.45 -1.79 -52.37
N LEU A 705 31.07 -0.64 -52.11
CA LEU A 705 31.44 -0.18 -50.76
C LEU A 705 30.23 0.04 -49.83
N ALA A 706 29.03 0.26 -50.38
CA ALA A 706 27.83 0.49 -49.59
C ALA A 706 27.30 -0.78 -48.92
N SER A 707 27.47 -1.97 -49.52
CA SER A 707 26.98 -3.22 -48.95
C SER A 707 27.86 -3.76 -47.81
N LEU A 708 29.13 -3.35 -47.73
CA LEU A 708 30.03 -3.76 -46.64
C LEU A 708 29.71 -2.99 -45.35
N ALA A 709 29.56 -1.67 -45.44
CA ALA A 709 29.16 -0.82 -44.31
C ALA A 709 27.74 -1.19 -43.81
N GLU A 710 26.80 -1.51 -44.71
CA GLU A 710 25.44 -1.93 -44.36
C GLU A 710 25.38 -3.32 -43.72
N TYR A 711 26.25 -4.26 -44.14
CA TYR A 711 26.37 -5.59 -43.54
C TYR A 711 26.88 -5.54 -42.09
N PHE A 712 27.88 -4.68 -41.80
CA PHE A 712 28.44 -4.57 -40.45
C PHE A 712 27.63 -3.65 -39.52
N SER A 713 26.98 -2.61 -40.04
CA SER A 713 26.02 -1.79 -39.27
C SER A 713 24.85 -2.63 -38.74
N LYS A 714 24.37 -3.62 -39.52
CA LYS A 714 23.34 -4.58 -39.09
C LYS A 714 23.82 -5.62 -38.06
N LEU A 715 25.13 -5.84 -37.93
CA LEU A 715 25.71 -6.86 -37.05
C LEU A 715 26.09 -6.32 -35.66
N TYR A 716 26.47 -5.02 -35.54
CA TYR A 716 27.06 -4.49 -34.30
C TYR A 716 26.45 -3.17 -33.75
N ASN A 717 25.45 -2.59 -34.41
CA ASN A 717 24.55 -1.58 -33.81
C ASN A 717 25.25 -0.31 -33.21
N HIS A 718 26.35 0.16 -33.78
CA HIS A 718 27.02 1.42 -33.38
C HIS A 718 27.26 2.37 -34.57
N ASN A 719 27.02 3.66 -34.34
CA ASN A 719 27.31 4.76 -35.27
C ASN A 719 28.78 5.18 -35.10
N ILE A 720 29.62 4.90 -36.08
CA ILE A 720 31.04 5.27 -36.08
C ILE A 720 31.16 6.70 -36.63
N ASP A 721 31.77 7.60 -35.84
CA ASP A 721 32.08 8.99 -36.23
C ASP A 721 33.42 9.04 -36.98
N ILE A 722 33.33 9.27 -38.29
CA ILE A 722 34.41 9.10 -39.27
C ILE A 722 35.46 10.23 -39.20
N GLU A 723 35.16 11.40 -38.61
CA GLU A 723 36.10 12.54 -38.64
C GLU A 723 37.16 12.52 -37.53
N SER A 724 36.92 11.86 -36.39
CA SER A 724 37.84 11.94 -35.24
C SER A 724 39.06 11.00 -35.29
N LEU A 725 39.09 10.05 -36.24
CA LEU A 725 40.07 8.96 -36.26
C LEU A 725 41.20 9.10 -37.33
N LYS A 726 41.27 10.23 -38.03
CA LYS A 726 42.25 10.51 -39.12
C LYS A 726 43.73 10.68 -38.70
N SER A 727 44.17 10.29 -37.50
CA SER A 727 45.47 10.74 -36.97
C SER A 727 46.59 9.70 -36.77
N GLU A 728 46.49 8.45 -37.24
CA GLU A 728 47.59 7.48 -37.14
C GLU A 728 48.36 7.25 -38.45
N LEU A 729 49.35 8.12 -38.65
CA LEU A 729 50.32 8.27 -39.74
C LEU A 729 51.39 7.13 -39.86
N TRP A 730 51.08 5.89 -39.51
CA TRP A 730 52.10 4.82 -39.48
C TRP A 730 52.17 3.95 -40.76
N ILE A 731 51.04 3.74 -41.45
CA ILE A 731 50.99 2.87 -42.65
C ILE A 731 51.79 3.48 -43.82
N ASP A 732 51.71 4.80 -44.02
CA ASP A 732 52.48 5.50 -45.06
C ASP A 732 54.00 5.34 -44.86
N LYS A 733 54.46 5.31 -43.60
CA LYS A 733 55.88 5.11 -43.26
C LYS A 733 56.40 3.71 -43.56
N PHE A 734 55.55 2.69 -43.51
CA PHE A 734 55.91 1.30 -43.80
C PHE A 734 55.98 1.07 -45.33
N LEU A 735 55.06 1.65 -46.08
CA LEU A 735 55.06 1.62 -47.55
C LEU A 735 56.28 2.37 -48.14
N ASP A 736 56.66 3.51 -47.55
CA ASP A 736 57.88 4.25 -47.91
C ASP A 736 59.16 3.44 -47.66
N GLN A 737 59.22 2.66 -46.56
CA GLN A 737 60.40 1.83 -46.22
C GLN A 737 60.53 0.58 -47.11
N CYS A 738 59.44 0.12 -47.71
CA CYS A 738 59.45 -0.99 -48.67
C CYS A 738 59.75 -0.55 -50.13
N ASN A 739 60.09 0.73 -50.36
CA ASN A 739 60.38 1.31 -51.68
C ASN A 739 59.19 1.18 -52.66
N TYR A 740 57.96 1.30 -52.14
CA TYR A 740 56.73 1.15 -52.92
C TYR A 740 56.18 2.53 -53.34
N ASP A 741 56.18 2.82 -54.64
CA ASP A 741 55.55 4.02 -55.19
C ASP A 741 54.05 3.76 -55.41
N SER A 742 53.20 4.33 -54.58
CA SER A 742 51.74 4.18 -54.63
C SER A 742 51.12 4.62 -55.97
N ASN A 743 51.85 5.38 -56.80
CA ASN A 743 51.35 5.85 -58.09
C ASN A 743 51.62 4.89 -59.27
N LEU A 744 52.40 3.81 -59.09
CA LEU A 744 52.78 2.92 -60.20
C LEU A 744 51.82 1.75 -60.48
N CYS A 745 50.83 1.51 -59.61
CA CYS A 745 49.94 0.33 -59.71
C CYS A 745 48.70 0.51 -60.60
N ALA A 746 48.40 1.72 -61.07
CA ALA A 746 47.22 1.97 -61.91
C ALA A 746 47.43 1.64 -63.40
N GLU A 747 48.66 1.60 -63.91
CA GLU A 747 48.92 1.50 -65.36
C GLU A 747 49.43 0.15 -65.88
N LYS A 748 49.61 -0.87 -65.02
CA LYS A 748 50.20 -2.17 -65.45
C LYS A 748 49.24 -3.37 -65.50
N PHE A 749 47.94 -3.19 -65.26
CA PHE A 749 46.97 -4.30 -65.29
C PHE A 749 46.00 -4.25 -66.49
N ILE A 750 46.39 -3.62 -67.59
CA ILE A 750 45.74 -3.81 -68.90
C ILE A 750 46.76 -4.48 -69.83
N GLU A 751 46.92 -5.79 -69.71
CA GLU A 751 47.17 -6.71 -70.83
C GLU A 751 47.33 -8.14 -70.30
N GLU A 752 46.84 -9.10 -71.10
CA GLU A 752 46.88 -10.55 -70.91
C GLU A 752 45.80 -11.19 -70.02
N ASP A 753 44.57 -10.95 -70.47
CA ASP A 753 43.56 -12.00 -70.58
C ASP A 753 44.12 -13.17 -71.42
N HIS A 754 44.30 -14.38 -70.83
CA HIS A 754 44.06 -15.67 -71.48
C HIS A 754 44.46 -16.90 -70.63
N LEU A 755 43.55 -17.89 -70.65
CA LEU A 755 43.76 -19.35 -70.48
C LEU A 755 43.82 -19.94 -69.04
N GLY A 756 42.63 -20.22 -68.50
CA GLY A 756 42.12 -21.61 -68.48
C GLY A 756 42.42 -22.54 -67.29
N ILE A 757 41.30 -22.99 -66.66
CA ILE A 757 41.03 -24.40 -66.23
C ILE A 757 41.84 -24.87 -64.98
N LYS A 758 41.31 -25.30 -63.83
CA LYS A 758 40.29 -26.34 -63.56
C LYS A 758 39.93 -26.38 -62.06
N LYS A 759 38.67 -26.71 -61.74
CA LYS A 759 38.18 -27.20 -60.43
C LYS A 759 38.87 -28.49 -59.95
N ARG A 760 39.08 -28.62 -58.63
CA ARG A 760 38.78 -29.79 -57.73
C ARG A 760 39.23 -29.44 -56.29
N GLN A 761 38.31 -29.31 -55.31
CA GLN A 761 37.99 -30.34 -54.28
C GLN A 761 39.23 -31.13 -53.83
N VAL A 762 39.71 -30.92 -52.60
CA VAL A 762 39.20 -31.39 -51.29
C VAL A 762 39.56 -30.38 -50.22
#